data_AF-A0A1J3I5L6-F1
#
_entry.id   AF-A0A1J3I5L6-F1
#
_cell.length_a   1.000
_cell.length_b   1.000
_cell.length_c   1.000
_cell.angle_alpha   90.00
_cell.angle_beta   90.00
_cell.angle_gamma   90.00
#
_symmetry.space_group_name_H-M   'P 1'
#
loop_
_entity.id
_entity.type
_entity.pdbx_description
1 polymer ?
#
loop_
_entity_poly.entity_id
_entity_poly.type
_entity_poly.pdbx_seq_one_letter_code
_entity_poly.pdbx_strand_id
1 'polypeptide(L)'
;MSGSGCGSGGGGGGCTIVWFRRDLRVEDNPALAAAVRAGPVIAVFVWAPEEEGHYHPGRVSRWWLKNSLAQLDSSLRSLGTCLITKRSTDSVASLLEVVKSTGASQIFFNHLYDPLSLVRDHRAKDALAAKGIAVRSFNADLLYEPWEVTDELGRSFSMFAAFWERCLSMPYDPESPLLPPKKIISGDVAKCVADTLVFEDDSEKGSNALLARAWSPGWSNADKALTTFINGPLIEYSKNRRKADSATTSFLSPHLHFGEVSVRKVFHLVRIKQVAWANEGNKAGEESVNLFLKSIGLREYSRYISFNHPYSHERPLLGHLKFFPWAVDENYFKAWRQGRTGYPLVDAGMRELWATGWLHDRIRVVVSSFFVKVLQLPWRWGMKYFWDTLLDADLESDALGWQYITGTLPDSREFDRIDNPQFEGYKFDPNGEYVRRWLPELSRLPTEWIHHPWNAPESVLQAAGIELGSNYPRPIVGLDEAKARLHEALSQMWQLEAASRAAIENGSEEGLGDSTELEEAPIEFPRDITMEETEPARINPMRRYEDQMVPSITTSLIRPEEDEESSLSLRNAAGGDSRAEVPRNLVNNNNQAQQQPRAEPASNQVAAMIPEFNIRIVAENTEDSTAESSSSGRRERDGGIVPEWSGYSEQFASEENGMGGGSTTSSYLQNHHEILNWRRLSQTG
;
A
#
# COMPACT_ATOMS: atom_id res chain seq x y z
N MET A 1 55.49 -48.47 -13.23
CA MET A 1 55.93 -47.11 -13.59
C MET A 1 55.05 -46.61 -14.74
N SER A 2 54.76 -45.30 -14.77
CA SER A 2 53.77 -44.55 -15.58
C SER A 2 52.30 -44.86 -15.26
N GLY A 3 51.47 -44.02 -14.62
CA GLY A 3 51.50 -42.57 -14.44
C GLY A 3 50.81 -41.85 -15.60
N SER A 4 49.57 -41.36 -15.39
CA SER A 4 48.78 -40.35 -16.16
C SER A 4 47.28 -40.65 -15.99
N GLY A 5 46.38 -39.80 -15.51
CA GLY A 5 46.44 -38.49 -14.90
C GLY A 5 45.01 -38.23 -14.39
N CYS A 6 44.86 -37.90 -13.12
CA CYS A 6 43.59 -37.44 -12.57
C CYS A 6 43.24 -36.12 -13.27
N GLY A 7 42.29 -36.17 -14.19
CA GLY A 7 41.62 -34.98 -14.69
C GLY A 7 40.92 -34.32 -13.51
N SER A 8 41.50 -33.24 -13.01
CA SER A 8 40.83 -32.28 -12.16
C SER A 8 39.63 -31.74 -12.93
N GLY A 9 38.46 -32.32 -12.70
CA GLY A 9 37.18 -31.76 -13.10
C GLY A 9 36.98 -30.44 -12.36
N GLY A 10 37.55 -29.37 -12.89
CA GLY A 10 37.13 -28.02 -12.56
C GLY A 10 35.72 -27.87 -13.10
N GLY A 11 34.73 -28.16 -12.25
CA GLY A 11 33.34 -27.78 -12.49
C GLY A 11 33.30 -26.25 -12.56
N GLY A 12 33.47 -25.70 -13.75
CA GLY A 12 33.29 -24.27 -14.01
C GLY A 12 31.83 -23.95 -13.75
N GLY A 13 31.51 -23.47 -12.54
CA GLY A 13 30.19 -22.95 -12.22
C GLY A 13 29.81 -21.90 -13.26
N GLY A 14 28.76 -22.17 -14.04
CA GLY A 14 28.28 -21.24 -15.06
C GLY A 14 27.87 -19.91 -14.44
N CYS A 15 28.00 -18.82 -15.20
CA CYS A 15 27.55 -17.51 -14.74
C CYS A 15 26.02 -17.45 -14.76
N THR A 16 25.43 -16.92 -13.68
CA THR A 16 23.98 -16.81 -13.51
C THR A 16 23.56 -15.34 -13.52
N ILE A 17 22.57 -15.01 -14.35
CA ILE A 17 21.89 -13.71 -14.32
C ILE A 17 20.77 -13.75 -13.29
N VAL A 18 20.69 -12.72 -12.44
CA VAL A 18 19.53 -12.46 -11.58
C VAL A 18 18.79 -11.28 -12.16
N TRP A 19 17.58 -11.52 -12.66
CA TRP A 19 16.73 -10.47 -13.23
C TRP A 19 15.77 -9.94 -12.16
N PHE A 20 16.04 -8.72 -11.69
CA PHE A 20 15.22 -7.98 -10.73
C PHE A 20 14.09 -7.24 -11.44
N ARG A 21 12.91 -7.24 -10.81
CA ARG A 21 11.70 -6.50 -11.22
C ARG A 21 11.10 -5.79 -10.00
N ARG A 22 10.09 -6.39 -9.35
CA ARG A 22 9.43 -5.90 -8.13
C ARG A 22 9.90 -6.65 -6.87
N ASP A 23 11.20 -6.88 -6.77
CA ASP A 23 11.87 -7.65 -5.72
C ASP A 23 13.19 -6.97 -5.29
N LEU A 24 13.15 -5.65 -5.11
CA LEU A 24 14.30 -4.75 -4.99
C LEU A 24 15.01 -4.83 -3.62
N ARG A 25 15.39 -6.04 -3.21
CA ARG A 25 16.06 -6.34 -1.94
C ARG A 25 17.08 -7.47 -2.08
N VAL A 26 18.01 -7.52 -1.11
CA VAL A 26 19.06 -8.55 -1.03
C VAL A 26 18.81 -9.60 0.05
N GLU A 27 18.13 -9.23 1.14
CA GLU A 27 17.65 -10.17 2.15
C GLU A 27 16.47 -10.94 1.59
N ASP A 28 16.32 -12.22 1.98
CA ASP A 28 15.22 -13.13 1.64
C ASP A 28 14.84 -13.19 0.14
N ASN A 29 15.76 -12.88 -0.76
CA ASN A 29 15.53 -12.95 -2.21
C ASN A 29 15.93 -14.34 -2.71
N PRO A 30 15.00 -15.25 -3.04
CA PRO A 30 15.33 -16.64 -3.37
C PRO A 30 16.07 -16.78 -4.69
N ALA A 31 15.74 -15.98 -5.71
CA ALA A 31 16.48 -15.95 -6.97
C ALA A 31 17.95 -15.56 -6.75
N LEU A 32 18.19 -14.50 -5.97
CA LEU A 32 19.54 -14.06 -5.62
C LEU A 32 20.28 -15.12 -4.80
N ALA A 33 19.64 -15.68 -3.78
CA ALA A 33 20.24 -16.71 -2.93
C ALA A 33 20.58 -17.98 -3.72
N ALA A 34 19.71 -18.39 -4.66
CA ALA A 34 19.96 -19.52 -5.54
C ALA A 34 21.12 -19.24 -6.51
N ALA A 35 21.20 -18.03 -7.06
CA ALA A 35 22.26 -17.64 -7.99
C ALA A 35 23.64 -17.63 -7.31
N VAL A 36 23.73 -17.07 -6.10
CA VAL A 36 24.97 -17.06 -5.32
C VAL A 36 25.45 -18.48 -4.97
N ARG A 37 24.52 -19.43 -4.75
CA ARG A 37 24.87 -20.84 -4.56
C ARG A 37 25.36 -21.52 -5.85
N ALA A 38 24.89 -21.07 -7.01
CA ALA A 38 25.23 -21.65 -8.30
C ALA A 38 26.62 -21.20 -8.82
N GLY A 39 27.03 -19.96 -8.53
CA GLY A 39 28.32 -19.44 -8.97
C GLY A 39 28.37 -17.90 -9.09
N PRO A 40 29.17 -17.37 -10.02
CA PRO A 40 29.24 -15.94 -10.29
C PRO A 40 27.91 -15.35 -10.76
N VAL A 41 27.54 -14.20 -10.21
CA VAL A 41 26.22 -13.55 -10.41
C VAL A 41 26.35 -12.23 -11.16
N ILE A 42 25.42 -12.00 -12.08
CA ILE A 42 25.21 -10.72 -12.76
C ILE A 42 23.79 -10.24 -12.42
N ALA A 43 23.67 -9.14 -11.68
CA ALA A 43 22.40 -8.54 -11.34
C ALA A 43 21.94 -7.62 -12.50
N VAL A 44 20.71 -7.81 -12.97
CA VAL A 44 20.16 -7.09 -14.12
C VAL A 44 18.78 -6.54 -13.78
N PHE A 45 18.54 -5.28 -14.14
CA PHE A 45 17.23 -4.66 -14.17
C PHE A 45 16.93 -4.20 -15.60
N VAL A 46 15.80 -4.62 -16.15
CA VAL A 46 15.36 -4.20 -17.49
C VAL A 46 14.15 -3.29 -17.35
N TRP A 47 14.26 -2.08 -17.89
CA TRP A 47 13.19 -1.11 -17.97
C TRP A 47 12.57 -1.15 -19.37
N ALA A 48 11.37 -1.70 -19.47
CA ALA A 48 10.60 -1.83 -20.70
C ALA A 48 9.12 -1.46 -20.48
N PRO A 49 8.84 -0.19 -20.17
CA PRO A 49 7.49 0.18 -19.75
C PRO A 49 6.47 0.15 -20.89
N GLU A 50 6.90 0.12 -22.16
CA GLU A 50 6.02 -0.13 -23.30
C GLU A 50 5.37 -1.52 -23.26
N GLU A 51 6.00 -2.51 -22.62
CA GLU A 51 5.41 -3.84 -22.45
C GLU A 51 4.21 -3.83 -21.48
N GLU A 52 4.12 -2.83 -20.62
CA GLU A 52 3.05 -2.70 -19.63
C GLU A 52 1.77 -2.07 -20.24
N GLY A 53 1.83 -1.63 -21.51
CA GLY A 53 0.68 -1.08 -22.24
C GLY A 53 0.04 0.11 -21.52
N HIS A 54 -1.26 0.04 -21.28
CA HIS A 54 -2.02 1.07 -20.57
C HIS A 54 -1.62 1.24 -19.09
N TYR A 55 -0.87 0.29 -18.54
CA TYR A 55 -0.43 0.27 -17.15
C TYR A 55 1.05 0.64 -16.99
N HIS A 56 1.58 1.48 -17.89
CA HIS A 56 2.87 2.13 -17.69
C HIS A 56 2.93 2.70 -16.25
N PRO A 57 4.00 2.44 -15.46
CA PRO A 57 4.06 2.90 -14.08
C PRO A 57 3.87 4.41 -13.95
N GLY A 58 3.00 4.81 -13.02
CA GLY A 58 2.66 6.20 -12.76
C GLY A 58 3.82 7.09 -12.38
N ARG A 59 3.65 8.41 -12.50
CA ARG A 59 4.68 9.42 -12.19
C ARG A 59 5.39 9.18 -10.86
N VAL A 60 4.64 9.02 -9.76
CA VAL A 60 5.25 8.90 -8.43
C VAL A 60 5.83 7.50 -8.17
N SER A 61 5.24 6.47 -8.80
CA SER A 61 5.76 5.10 -8.78
C SER A 61 7.14 5.03 -9.47
N ARG A 62 7.32 5.71 -10.61
CA ARG A 62 8.63 5.85 -11.28
C ARG A 62 9.66 6.59 -10.41
N TRP A 63 9.25 7.66 -9.71
CA TRP A 63 10.12 8.35 -8.77
C TRP A 63 10.59 7.40 -7.65
N TRP A 64 9.68 6.60 -7.08
CA TRP A 64 10.04 5.62 -6.07
C TRP A 64 11.04 4.59 -6.61
N LEU A 65 10.73 3.99 -7.76
CA LEU A 65 11.56 2.99 -8.43
C LEU A 65 12.98 3.48 -8.67
N LYS A 66 13.15 4.70 -9.19
CA LYS A 66 14.46 5.32 -9.41
C LYS A 66 15.32 5.33 -8.14
N ASN A 67 14.74 5.78 -7.03
CA ASN A 67 15.46 5.87 -5.75
C ASN A 67 15.74 4.47 -5.16
N SER A 68 14.81 3.54 -5.32
CA SER A 68 14.98 2.15 -4.89
C SER A 68 16.11 1.43 -5.62
N LEU A 69 16.17 1.58 -6.95
CA LEU A 69 17.25 1.01 -7.78
C LEU A 69 18.62 1.56 -7.40
N ALA A 70 18.72 2.86 -7.09
CA ALA A 70 19.96 3.46 -6.63
C ALA A 70 20.42 2.86 -5.29
N GLN A 71 19.50 2.62 -4.36
CA GLN A 71 19.82 1.96 -3.09
C GLN A 71 20.19 0.48 -3.28
N LEU A 72 19.48 -0.23 -4.17
CA LEU A 72 19.77 -1.62 -4.51
C LEU A 72 21.17 -1.75 -5.11
N ASP A 73 21.54 -0.90 -6.07
CA ASP A 73 22.88 -0.89 -6.68
C ASP A 73 23.97 -0.63 -5.62
N SER A 74 23.78 0.36 -4.74
CA SER A 74 24.71 0.61 -3.63
C SER A 74 24.86 -0.61 -2.72
N SER A 75 23.77 -1.33 -2.45
CA SER A 75 23.76 -2.52 -1.61
C SER A 75 24.47 -3.69 -2.29
N LEU A 76 24.20 -3.92 -3.57
CA LEU A 76 24.88 -4.94 -4.37
C LEU A 76 26.38 -4.67 -4.47
N ARG A 77 26.81 -3.40 -4.63
CA ARG A 77 28.23 -3.00 -4.65
C ARG A 77 28.92 -3.34 -3.34
N SER A 78 28.26 -3.12 -2.21
CA SER A 78 28.80 -3.49 -0.90
C SER A 78 28.97 -5.01 -0.76
N LEU A 79 28.16 -5.81 -1.46
CA LEU A 79 28.23 -7.27 -1.46
C LEU A 79 29.21 -7.82 -2.52
N GLY A 80 29.66 -7.01 -3.48
CA GLY A 80 30.69 -7.38 -4.45
C GLY A 80 30.23 -7.53 -5.90
N THR A 81 29.02 -7.09 -6.26
CA THR A 81 28.53 -7.02 -7.65
C THR A 81 27.90 -5.65 -7.93
N CYS A 82 27.52 -5.34 -9.18
CA CYS A 82 26.78 -4.12 -9.48
C CYS A 82 25.48 -4.44 -10.21
N LEU A 83 24.53 -3.51 -10.17
CA LEU A 83 23.29 -3.62 -10.93
C LEU A 83 23.54 -3.13 -12.36
N ILE A 84 23.32 -3.99 -13.35
CA ILE A 84 23.27 -3.59 -14.75
C ILE A 84 21.85 -3.17 -15.07
N THR A 85 21.67 -1.92 -15.44
CA THR A 85 20.40 -1.40 -15.96
C THR A 85 20.36 -1.48 -17.48
N LYS A 86 19.23 -1.88 -18.04
CA LYS A 86 18.98 -1.92 -19.48
C LYS A 86 17.68 -1.22 -19.84
N ARG A 87 17.70 -0.40 -20.89
CA ARG A 87 16.50 0.17 -21.48
C ARG A 87 16.15 -0.61 -22.74
N SER A 88 14.94 -1.16 -22.81
CA SER A 88 14.47 -1.90 -23.98
C SER A 88 12.97 -1.70 -24.17
N THR A 89 12.45 -1.96 -25.37
CA THR A 89 11.00 -2.11 -25.59
C THR A 89 10.53 -3.55 -25.39
N ASP A 90 11.47 -4.50 -25.32
CA ASP A 90 11.21 -5.93 -25.12
C ASP A 90 12.21 -6.49 -24.09
N SER A 91 11.70 -6.93 -22.94
CA SER A 91 12.51 -7.47 -21.84
C SER A 91 13.23 -8.75 -22.25
N VAL A 92 12.57 -9.63 -23.02
CA VAL A 92 13.11 -10.93 -23.44
C VAL A 92 14.28 -10.72 -24.40
N ALA A 93 14.13 -9.79 -25.35
CA ALA A 93 15.20 -9.44 -26.28
C ALA A 93 16.44 -8.89 -25.55
N SER A 94 16.23 -8.02 -24.56
CA SER A 94 17.33 -7.47 -23.74
C SER A 94 18.04 -8.56 -22.93
N LEU A 95 17.29 -9.47 -22.29
CA LEU A 95 17.87 -10.59 -21.55
C LEU A 95 18.73 -11.49 -22.45
N LEU A 96 18.29 -11.78 -23.68
CA LEU A 96 19.07 -12.54 -24.66
C LEU A 96 20.37 -11.83 -25.05
N GLU A 97 20.37 -10.50 -25.18
CA GLU A 97 21.58 -9.71 -25.42
C GLU A 97 22.55 -9.77 -24.23
N VAL A 98 22.02 -9.66 -23.00
CA VAL A 98 22.84 -9.77 -21.79
C VAL A 98 23.44 -11.17 -21.67
N VAL A 99 22.67 -12.23 -21.94
CA VAL A 99 23.19 -13.61 -22.00
C VAL A 99 24.33 -13.73 -23.00
N LYS A 100 24.15 -13.19 -24.22
CA LYS A 100 25.15 -13.28 -25.29
C LYS A 100 26.43 -12.52 -24.96
N SER A 101 26.34 -11.36 -24.31
CA SER A 101 27.50 -10.54 -23.95
C SER A 101 28.27 -11.08 -22.75
N THR A 102 27.56 -11.69 -21.79
CA THR A 102 28.16 -12.18 -20.53
C THR A 102 28.55 -13.65 -20.57
N GLY A 103 27.99 -14.43 -21.51
CA GLY A 103 28.18 -15.88 -21.56
C GLY A 103 27.47 -16.63 -20.42
N ALA A 104 26.47 -16.01 -19.80
CA ALA A 104 25.68 -16.65 -18.76
C ALA A 104 24.94 -17.88 -19.29
N SER A 105 24.88 -18.94 -18.48
CA SER A 105 24.18 -20.18 -18.84
C SER A 105 22.85 -20.35 -18.11
N GLN A 106 22.55 -19.47 -17.15
CA GLN A 106 21.35 -19.54 -16.32
C GLN A 106 20.75 -18.15 -16.07
N ILE A 107 19.43 -18.07 -15.99
CA ILE A 107 18.70 -16.88 -15.54
C ILE A 107 17.75 -17.26 -14.41
N PHE A 108 17.89 -16.61 -13.27
CA PHE A 108 16.98 -16.74 -12.13
C PHE A 108 16.22 -15.43 -11.91
N PHE A 109 14.94 -15.53 -11.61
CA PHE A 109 14.09 -14.39 -11.27
C PHE A 109 13.00 -14.82 -10.28
N ASN A 110 12.35 -13.85 -9.64
CA ASN A 110 11.19 -14.11 -8.79
C ASN A 110 9.92 -13.81 -9.60
N HIS A 111 9.01 -14.78 -9.74
CA HIS A 111 7.82 -14.61 -10.60
C HIS A 111 6.82 -13.61 -9.99
N LEU A 112 6.02 -13.01 -10.87
CA LEU A 112 4.97 -12.04 -10.53
C LEU A 112 3.60 -12.59 -10.95
N TYR A 113 2.53 -12.04 -10.38
CA TYR A 113 1.17 -12.57 -10.53
C TYR A 113 0.23 -11.62 -11.28
N ASP A 114 0.71 -10.43 -11.66
CA ASP A 114 -0.04 -9.57 -12.54
C ASP A 114 -0.16 -10.21 -13.94
N PRO A 115 -1.30 -10.03 -14.63
CA PRO A 115 -1.57 -10.70 -15.90
C PRO A 115 -0.54 -10.42 -17.00
N LEU A 116 -0.02 -9.19 -17.05
CA LEU A 116 0.98 -8.77 -18.03
C LEU A 116 2.30 -9.52 -17.81
N SER A 117 2.75 -9.58 -16.56
CA SER A 117 3.98 -10.28 -16.18
C SER A 117 3.85 -11.79 -16.28
N LEU A 118 2.68 -12.38 -16.06
CA LEU A 118 2.47 -13.82 -16.27
C LEU A 118 2.74 -14.23 -17.73
N VAL A 119 2.18 -13.46 -18.68
CA VAL A 119 2.41 -13.68 -20.12
C VAL A 119 3.87 -13.45 -20.47
N ARG A 120 4.47 -12.37 -19.96
CA ARG A 120 5.89 -12.04 -20.19
C ARG A 120 6.83 -13.11 -19.63
N ASP A 121 6.60 -13.59 -18.41
CA ASP A 121 7.42 -14.60 -17.74
C ASP A 121 7.34 -15.94 -18.47
N HIS A 122 6.16 -16.32 -18.98
CA HIS A 122 6.00 -17.51 -19.82
C HIS A 122 6.78 -17.39 -21.14
N ARG A 123 6.60 -16.27 -21.86
CA ARG A 123 7.34 -15.96 -23.09
C ARG A 123 8.86 -15.94 -22.87
N ALA A 124 9.31 -15.37 -21.75
CA ALA A 124 10.72 -15.33 -21.38
C ALA A 124 11.29 -16.74 -21.16
N LYS A 125 10.59 -17.58 -20.39
CA LYS A 125 10.97 -18.99 -20.16
C LYS A 125 11.13 -19.75 -21.48
N ASP A 126 10.15 -19.64 -22.37
CA ASP A 126 10.15 -20.34 -23.66
C ASP A 126 11.29 -19.88 -24.57
N ALA A 127 11.45 -18.56 -24.74
CA ALA A 127 12.47 -17.99 -25.62
C ALA A 127 13.89 -18.29 -25.15
N LEU A 128 14.14 -18.25 -23.83
CA LEU A 128 15.44 -18.55 -23.24
C LEU A 128 15.75 -20.05 -23.26
N ALA A 129 14.76 -20.90 -22.95
CA ALA A 129 14.92 -22.36 -23.00
C ALA A 129 15.21 -22.84 -24.43
N ALA A 130 14.57 -22.25 -25.45
CA ALA A 130 14.84 -22.53 -26.86
C ALA A 130 16.29 -22.19 -27.28
N LYS A 131 17.00 -21.35 -26.51
CA LYS A 131 18.42 -21.04 -26.71
C LYS A 131 19.36 -21.87 -25.82
N GLY A 132 18.84 -22.85 -25.09
CA GLY A 132 19.61 -23.71 -24.20
C GLY A 132 20.01 -23.06 -22.87
N ILE A 133 19.35 -21.96 -22.48
CA ILE A 133 19.61 -21.27 -21.22
C ILE A 133 18.69 -21.85 -20.13
N ALA A 134 19.27 -22.21 -18.98
CA ALA A 134 18.47 -22.75 -17.88
C ALA A 134 17.76 -21.62 -17.13
N VAL A 135 16.44 -21.64 -17.13
CA VAL A 135 15.61 -20.63 -16.45
C VAL A 135 14.95 -21.24 -15.21
N ARG A 136 14.99 -20.52 -14.07
CA ARG A 136 14.26 -20.90 -12.85
C ARG A 136 13.58 -19.68 -12.24
N SER A 137 12.33 -19.85 -11.82
CA SER A 137 11.57 -18.83 -11.08
C SER A 137 11.30 -19.27 -9.64
N PHE A 138 11.11 -18.31 -8.73
CA PHE A 138 10.89 -18.55 -7.31
C PHE A 138 9.83 -17.60 -6.72
N ASN A 139 9.22 -18.03 -5.60
CA ASN A 139 8.30 -17.19 -4.83
C ASN A 139 9.07 -16.23 -3.90
N ALA A 140 8.95 -14.93 -4.11
CA ALA A 140 9.53 -13.91 -3.23
C ALA A 140 8.52 -12.90 -2.68
N ASP A 141 7.30 -12.88 -3.23
CA ASP A 141 6.32 -11.82 -3.00
C ASP A 141 5.10 -12.29 -2.19
N LEU A 142 4.87 -13.60 -2.07
CA LEU A 142 3.73 -14.18 -1.36
C LEU A 142 4.17 -15.09 -0.21
N LEU A 143 3.25 -15.32 0.73
CA LEU A 143 3.37 -16.33 1.78
C LEU A 143 3.19 -17.74 1.22
N TYR A 144 2.17 -17.92 0.37
CA TYR A 144 1.84 -19.17 -0.30
C TYR A 144 1.54 -18.91 -1.77
N GLU A 145 1.85 -19.87 -2.63
CA GLU A 145 1.52 -19.74 -4.04
C GLU A 145 0.01 -19.80 -4.27
N PRO A 146 -0.56 -19.09 -5.26
CA PRO A 146 -2.01 -19.08 -5.48
C PRO A 146 -2.59 -20.48 -5.78
N TRP A 147 -1.81 -21.37 -6.37
CA TRP A 147 -2.21 -22.75 -6.67
C TRP A 147 -2.08 -23.71 -5.47
N GLU A 148 -1.47 -23.28 -4.37
CA GLU A 148 -1.37 -24.09 -3.13
C GLU A 148 -2.60 -23.92 -2.23
N VAL A 149 -3.31 -22.79 -2.34
CA VAL A 149 -4.43 -22.42 -1.49
C VAL A 149 -5.75 -22.73 -2.20
N THR A 150 -6.28 -23.92 -1.94
CA THR A 150 -7.57 -24.39 -2.49
C THR A 150 -8.56 -24.80 -1.40
N ASP A 151 -9.83 -24.88 -1.76
CA ASP A 151 -10.86 -25.54 -0.94
C ASP A 151 -10.62 -27.07 -0.86
N GLU A 152 -11.44 -27.76 -0.06
CA GLU A 152 -11.37 -29.23 0.10
C GLU A 152 -11.61 -30.00 -1.21
N LEU A 153 -12.26 -29.37 -2.19
CA LEU A 153 -12.57 -29.92 -3.51
C LEU A 153 -11.55 -29.50 -4.58
N GLY A 154 -10.48 -28.81 -4.21
CA GLY A 154 -9.44 -28.33 -5.12
C GLY A 154 -9.84 -27.11 -5.96
N ARG A 155 -10.90 -26.39 -5.59
CA ARG A 155 -11.37 -25.18 -6.28
C ARG A 155 -10.80 -23.92 -5.63
N SER A 156 -10.78 -22.84 -6.39
CA SER A 156 -10.37 -21.53 -5.90
C SER A 156 -11.44 -20.87 -5.02
N PHE A 157 -11.02 -20.05 -4.07
CA PHE A 157 -11.91 -19.28 -3.21
C PHE A 157 -12.39 -17.98 -3.89
N SER A 158 -13.65 -17.62 -3.68
CA SER A 158 -14.25 -16.38 -4.18
C SER A 158 -14.54 -15.33 -3.10
N MET A 159 -14.22 -15.63 -1.83
CA MET A 159 -14.42 -14.74 -0.69
C MET A 159 -13.15 -14.66 0.16
N PHE A 160 -12.80 -13.46 0.65
CA PHE A 160 -11.60 -13.24 1.44
C PHE A 160 -11.55 -14.07 2.73
N ALA A 161 -12.67 -14.17 3.46
CA ALA A 161 -12.69 -14.84 4.77
C ALA A 161 -12.26 -16.31 4.69
N ALA A 162 -12.86 -17.07 3.76
CA ALA A 162 -12.54 -18.48 3.56
C ALA A 162 -11.09 -18.68 3.06
N PHE A 163 -10.63 -17.83 2.14
CA PHE A 163 -9.25 -17.82 1.67
C PHE A 163 -8.26 -17.60 2.84
N TRP A 164 -8.49 -16.57 3.65
CA TRP A 164 -7.55 -16.19 4.71
C TRP A 164 -7.54 -17.19 5.87
N GLU A 165 -8.70 -17.72 6.24
CA GLU A 165 -8.80 -18.82 7.21
C GLU A 165 -8.03 -20.06 6.73
N ARG A 166 -8.11 -20.37 5.43
CA ARG A 166 -7.33 -21.44 4.84
C ARG A 166 -5.83 -21.16 4.90
N CYS A 167 -5.37 -19.96 4.56
CA CYS A 167 -3.96 -19.56 4.65
C CYS A 167 -3.39 -19.71 6.07
N LEU A 168 -4.16 -19.31 7.09
CA LEU A 168 -3.75 -19.42 8.49
C LEU A 168 -3.77 -20.85 9.04
N SER A 169 -4.44 -21.78 8.36
CA SER A 169 -4.58 -23.20 8.73
C SER A 169 -3.90 -24.15 7.73
N MET A 170 -2.95 -23.63 6.94
CA MET A 170 -2.14 -24.45 6.04
C MET A 170 -1.35 -25.51 6.85
N PRO A 171 -1.14 -26.70 6.28
CA PRO A 171 -0.46 -27.81 6.98
C PRO A 171 1.04 -27.58 7.20
N TYR A 172 1.62 -26.57 6.56
CA TYR A 172 2.99 -26.12 6.73
C TYR A 172 3.01 -24.60 6.87
N ASP A 173 3.98 -24.10 7.62
CA ASP A 173 4.19 -22.65 7.77
C ASP A 173 4.80 -22.04 6.50
N PRO A 174 4.60 -20.74 6.23
CA PRO A 174 5.31 -20.06 5.15
C PRO A 174 6.82 -20.15 5.36
N GLU A 175 7.59 -20.27 4.28
CA GLU A 175 9.04 -20.38 4.35
C GLU A 175 9.66 -19.27 5.22
N SER A 176 10.62 -19.65 6.07
CA SER A 176 11.35 -18.69 6.90
C SER A 176 12.23 -17.78 6.04
N PRO A 177 12.35 -16.47 6.36
CA PRO A 177 13.11 -15.54 5.54
C PRO A 177 14.59 -15.95 5.44
N LEU A 178 15.12 -15.99 4.22
CA LEU A 178 16.54 -16.30 4.00
C LEU A 178 17.43 -15.11 4.38
N LEU A 179 18.58 -15.41 5.01
CA LEU A 179 19.59 -14.39 5.26
C LEU A 179 20.16 -13.84 3.94
N PRO A 180 20.56 -12.55 3.89
CA PRO A 180 21.23 -12.01 2.73
C PRO A 180 22.58 -12.71 2.50
N PRO A 181 23.04 -12.82 1.24
CA PRO A 181 24.36 -13.39 0.95
C PRO A 181 25.46 -12.53 1.58
N LYS A 182 26.47 -13.19 2.19
CA LYS A 182 27.60 -12.49 2.83
C LYS A 182 28.51 -11.77 1.83
N LYS A 183 28.65 -12.35 0.63
CA LYS A 183 29.45 -11.85 -0.49
C LYS A 183 28.90 -12.43 -1.78
N ILE A 184 28.95 -11.66 -2.85
CA ILE A 184 28.58 -12.06 -4.19
C ILE A 184 29.84 -12.01 -5.05
N ILE A 185 30.12 -13.10 -5.77
CA ILE A 185 31.16 -13.12 -6.80
C ILE A 185 30.54 -12.56 -8.06
N SER A 186 31.00 -11.40 -8.51
CA SER A 186 30.52 -10.82 -9.77
C SER A 186 30.97 -11.64 -10.97
N GLY A 187 30.07 -11.83 -11.95
CA GLY A 187 30.45 -12.27 -13.30
C GLY A 187 31.26 -11.20 -14.06
N ASP A 188 31.68 -11.52 -15.29
CA ASP A 188 32.38 -10.59 -16.18
C ASP A 188 31.40 -9.52 -16.71
N VAL A 189 31.27 -8.44 -15.95
CA VAL A 189 30.39 -7.29 -16.25
C VAL A 189 30.98 -6.35 -17.30
N ALA A 190 32.28 -6.42 -17.56
CA ALA A 190 32.99 -5.43 -18.39
C ALA A 190 32.52 -5.41 -19.84
N LYS A 191 31.87 -6.49 -20.29
CA LYS A 191 31.32 -6.63 -21.64
C LYS A 191 29.89 -6.12 -21.78
N CYS A 192 29.22 -5.77 -20.68
CA CYS A 192 27.83 -5.32 -20.70
C CYS A 192 27.74 -3.88 -20.18
N VAL A 193 27.54 -2.92 -21.09
CA VAL A 193 27.38 -1.51 -20.75
C VAL A 193 26.00 -1.30 -20.12
N ALA A 194 25.95 -0.67 -18.93
CA ALA A 194 24.70 -0.29 -18.29
C ALA A 194 24.13 0.98 -18.94
N ASP A 195 22.84 0.98 -19.20
CA ASP A 195 22.12 2.12 -19.76
C ASP A 195 21.73 3.09 -18.64
N THR A 196 21.79 4.39 -18.92
CA THR A 196 21.25 5.39 -18.00
C THR A 196 19.73 5.44 -18.16
N LEU A 197 19.00 5.07 -17.12
CA LEU A 197 17.53 5.08 -17.13
C LEU A 197 17.01 6.46 -16.73
N VAL A 198 16.04 6.96 -17.50
CA VAL A 198 15.28 8.18 -17.20
C VAL A 198 13.90 7.76 -16.73
N PHE A 199 13.56 8.13 -15.50
CA PHE A 199 12.29 7.78 -14.84
C PHE A 199 11.39 9.00 -14.61
N GLU A 200 11.93 10.20 -14.72
CA GLU A 200 11.24 11.46 -14.43
C GLU A 200 11.58 12.49 -15.50
N ASP A 201 10.56 13.20 -15.95
CA ASP A 201 10.71 14.33 -16.85
C ASP A 201 11.11 15.60 -16.09
N ASP A 202 11.69 16.58 -16.79
CA ASP A 202 12.11 17.85 -16.18
C ASP A 202 10.93 18.63 -15.57
N SER A 203 9.73 18.50 -16.13
CA SER A 203 8.49 19.06 -15.59
C SER A 203 8.06 18.42 -14.27
N GLU A 204 8.33 17.12 -14.09
CA GLU A 204 7.89 16.33 -12.94
C GLU A 204 8.78 16.54 -11.71
N LYS A 205 10.06 16.86 -11.92
CA LYS A 205 11.06 17.03 -10.84
C LYS A 205 10.60 17.99 -9.74
N GLY A 206 9.95 19.10 -10.11
CA GLY A 206 9.42 20.07 -9.16
C GLY A 206 8.31 19.48 -8.29
N SER A 207 7.37 18.74 -8.91
CA SER A 207 6.26 18.08 -8.21
C SER A 207 6.73 16.95 -7.30
N ASN A 208 7.74 16.18 -7.75
CA ASN A 208 8.27 15.04 -7.01
C ASN A 208 9.18 15.45 -5.83
N ALA A 209 9.68 16.69 -5.80
CA ALA A 209 10.56 17.17 -4.74
C ALA A 209 9.93 17.10 -3.33
N LEU A 210 8.61 17.20 -3.24
CA LEU A 210 7.89 17.07 -1.97
C LEU A 210 7.82 15.63 -1.46
N LEU A 211 7.84 14.63 -2.35
CA LEU A 211 7.78 13.21 -1.98
C LEU A 211 8.98 12.82 -1.10
N ALA A 212 10.17 13.35 -1.41
CA ALA A 212 11.40 13.11 -0.66
C ALA A 212 11.34 13.61 0.80
N ARG A 213 10.40 14.51 1.14
CA ARG A 213 10.21 14.98 2.52
C ARG A 213 9.43 13.98 3.36
N ALA A 214 8.51 13.24 2.75
CA ALA A 214 7.64 12.28 3.42
C ALA A 214 8.20 10.85 3.35
N TRP A 215 8.93 10.52 2.27
CA TRP A 215 9.29 9.15 1.94
C TRP A 215 10.79 8.98 1.69
N SER A 216 11.29 7.81 2.05
CA SER A 216 12.68 7.40 1.81
C SER A 216 12.70 5.98 1.23
N PRO A 217 12.63 5.84 -0.11
CA PRO A 217 12.59 4.54 -0.78
C PRO A 217 13.79 3.63 -0.46
N GLY A 218 13.60 2.32 -0.72
CA GLY A 218 14.63 1.28 -0.69
C GLY A 218 14.55 0.34 0.53
N TRP A 219 14.98 -0.90 0.31
CA TRP A 219 14.91 -2.02 1.26
C TRP A 219 15.52 -1.76 2.65
N SER A 220 16.60 -0.99 2.76
CA SER A 220 17.18 -0.65 4.07
C SER A 220 16.26 0.25 4.90
N ASN A 221 15.50 1.13 4.25
CA ASN A 221 14.53 1.98 4.92
C ASN A 221 13.23 1.21 5.19
N ALA A 222 12.86 0.27 4.32
CA ALA A 222 11.75 -0.65 4.55
C ALA A 222 11.92 -1.43 5.86
N ASP A 223 13.12 -1.94 6.13
CA ASP A 223 13.44 -2.64 7.37
C ASP A 223 13.33 -1.76 8.62
N LYS A 224 13.75 -0.49 8.52
CA LYS A 224 13.61 0.48 9.61
C LYS A 224 12.14 0.81 9.86
N ALA A 225 11.35 0.99 8.80
CA ALA A 225 9.92 1.23 8.88
C ALA A 225 9.19 0.05 9.54
N LEU A 226 9.51 -1.18 9.12
CA LEU A 226 8.96 -2.41 9.71
C LEU A 226 9.31 -2.52 11.18
N THR A 227 10.57 -2.30 11.54
CA THR A 227 11.04 -2.37 12.95
C THR A 227 10.37 -1.31 13.81
N THR A 228 10.23 -0.09 13.30
CA THR A 228 9.54 1.02 13.99
C THR A 228 8.07 0.68 14.21
N PHE A 229 7.40 0.16 13.20
CA PHE A 229 5.99 -0.22 13.28
C PHE A 229 5.76 -1.33 14.32
N ILE A 230 6.54 -2.42 14.25
CA ILE A 230 6.40 -3.59 15.12
C ILE A 230 6.67 -3.25 16.60
N ASN A 231 7.58 -2.32 16.87
CA ASN A 231 7.94 -1.94 18.24
C ASN A 231 7.14 -0.74 18.78
N GLY A 232 6.34 -0.08 17.94
CA GLY A 232 5.52 1.07 18.33
C GLY A 232 4.05 0.86 17.95
N PRO A 233 3.56 1.43 16.84
CA PRO A 233 2.14 1.47 16.49
C PRO A 233 1.40 0.13 16.47
N LEU A 234 2.08 -1.00 16.22
CA LEU A 234 1.44 -2.31 16.11
C LEU A 234 0.60 -2.67 17.35
N ILE A 235 1.01 -2.30 18.56
CA ILE A 235 0.29 -2.67 19.78
C ILE A 235 -1.11 -2.03 19.89
N GLU A 236 -1.31 -0.86 19.30
CA GLU A 236 -2.59 -0.15 19.29
C GLU A 236 -3.26 -0.14 17.91
N TYR A 237 -2.78 -0.98 16.99
CA TYR A 237 -3.28 -1.00 15.61
C TYR A 237 -4.79 -1.27 15.57
N SER A 238 -5.34 -2.14 16.42
CA SER A 238 -6.78 -2.43 16.45
C SER A 238 -7.60 -1.15 16.68
N LYS A 239 -7.20 -0.29 17.62
CA LYS A 239 -7.91 0.94 17.96
C LYS A 239 -7.67 2.06 16.94
N ASN A 240 -6.42 2.19 16.49
CA ASN A 240 -5.97 3.38 15.77
C ASN A 240 -5.99 3.23 14.23
N ARG A 241 -6.15 2.02 13.67
CA ARG A 241 -6.21 1.78 12.20
C ARG A 241 -7.28 2.56 11.43
N ARG A 242 -8.27 3.14 12.13
CA ARG A 242 -9.37 3.89 11.52
C ARG A 242 -9.08 5.39 11.49
N LYS A 243 -8.12 5.87 12.28
CA LYS A 243 -7.82 7.29 12.42
C LYS A 243 -6.91 7.74 11.28
N ALA A 244 -7.36 8.74 10.52
CA ALA A 244 -6.60 9.32 9.42
C ALA A 244 -5.66 10.47 9.87
N ASP A 245 -5.90 11.04 11.05
CA ASP A 245 -5.19 12.21 11.57
C ASP A 245 -3.76 11.91 12.09
N SER A 246 -3.40 10.64 12.23
CA SER A 246 -2.21 10.18 12.97
C SER A 246 -1.44 9.10 12.21
N ALA A 247 -0.12 9.02 12.42
CA ALA A 247 0.75 8.00 11.83
C ALA A 247 0.61 6.65 12.56
N THR A 248 -0.52 5.97 12.35
CA THR A 248 -0.94 4.77 13.13
C THR A 248 -0.78 3.46 12.37
N THR A 249 -0.63 3.53 11.05
CA THR A 249 -0.43 2.37 10.18
C THR A 249 1.06 2.14 9.91
N SER A 250 1.38 1.10 9.14
CA SER A 250 2.77 0.66 8.94
C SER A 250 3.54 1.49 7.91
N PHE A 251 2.86 2.20 7.00
CA PHE A 251 3.47 2.87 5.84
C PHE A 251 4.33 1.93 4.96
N LEU A 252 4.09 0.62 5.02
CA LEU A 252 4.88 -0.38 4.30
C LEU A 252 4.39 -0.64 2.87
N SER A 253 3.24 -0.12 2.45
CA SER A 253 2.64 -0.49 1.16
C SER A 253 3.53 -0.21 -0.06
N PRO A 254 4.24 0.94 -0.19
CA PRO A 254 5.14 1.13 -1.35
C PRO A 254 6.35 0.19 -1.29
N HIS A 255 6.90 -0.04 -0.09
CA HIS A 255 7.99 -1.00 0.12
C HIS A 255 7.57 -2.44 -0.23
N LEU A 256 6.36 -2.84 0.13
CA LEU A 256 5.79 -4.15 -0.20
C LEU A 256 5.46 -4.30 -1.69
N HIS A 257 5.07 -3.23 -2.37
CA HIS A 257 4.79 -3.24 -3.81
C HIS A 257 6.07 -3.49 -4.63
N PHE A 258 7.17 -2.79 -4.31
CA PHE A 258 8.46 -2.97 -4.98
C PHE A 258 9.29 -4.14 -4.45
N GLY A 259 8.72 -4.94 -3.54
CA GLY A 259 9.39 -6.09 -2.93
C GLY A 259 10.67 -5.72 -2.19
N GLU A 260 10.72 -4.52 -1.60
CA GLU A 260 11.82 -4.02 -0.78
C GLU A 260 11.83 -4.63 0.62
N VAL A 261 10.67 -5.10 1.09
CA VAL A 261 10.53 -5.87 2.32
C VAL A 261 9.81 -7.18 2.02
N SER A 262 10.32 -8.29 2.55
CA SER A 262 9.70 -9.59 2.41
C SER A 262 8.39 -9.67 3.19
N VAL A 263 7.30 -10.06 2.52
CA VAL A 263 6.03 -10.36 3.21
C VAL A 263 6.18 -11.50 4.22
N ARG A 264 7.04 -12.49 3.93
CA ARG A 264 7.38 -13.58 4.87
C ARG A 264 8.04 -13.01 6.12
N LYS A 265 9.00 -12.08 5.97
CA LYS A 265 9.64 -11.41 7.12
C LYS A 265 8.62 -10.65 7.97
N VAL A 266 7.71 -9.91 7.34
CA VAL A 266 6.63 -9.21 8.04
C VAL A 266 5.77 -10.21 8.83
N PHE A 267 5.32 -11.29 8.20
CA PHE A 267 4.50 -12.32 8.81
C PHE A 267 5.18 -12.95 10.03
N HIS A 268 6.42 -13.41 9.88
CA HIS A 268 7.17 -14.08 10.95
C HIS A 268 7.43 -13.16 12.14
N LEU A 269 7.84 -11.90 11.92
CA LEU A 269 8.07 -10.96 13.02
C LEU A 269 6.77 -10.59 13.77
N VAL A 270 5.67 -10.47 13.04
CA VAL A 270 4.34 -10.22 13.64
C VAL A 270 3.85 -11.43 14.42
N ARG A 271 4.06 -12.65 13.91
CA ARG A 271 3.70 -13.90 14.61
C ARG A 271 4.49 -14.08 15.89
N ILE A 272 5.78 -13.70 15.91
CA ILE A 272 6.59 -13.68 17.15
C ILE A 272 5.97 -12.75 18.19
N LYS A 273 5.56 -11.53 17.81
CA LYS A 273 4.85 -10.61 18.73
C LYS A 273 3.52 -11.19 19.22
N GLN A 274 2.77 -11.87 18.33
CA GLN A 274 1.51 -12.49 18.69
C GLN A 274 1.68 -13.51 19.82
N VAL A 275 2.66 -14.41 19.70
CA VAL A 275 2.94 -15.43 20.72
C VAL A 275 3.40 -14.79 22.03
N ALA A 276 4.28 -13.78 21.95
CA ALA A 276 4.73 -13.06 23.14
C ALA A 276 3.55 -12.40 23.89
N TRP A 277 2.71 -11.66 23.17
CA TRP A 277 1.55 -10.96 23.76
C TRP A 277 0.45 -11.90 24.24
N ALA A 278 0.26 -13.05 23.58
CA ALA A 278 -0.64 -14.09 24.07
C ALA A 278 -0.16 -14.65 25.42
N ASN A 279 1.15 -14.94 25.55
CA ASN A 279 1.74 -15.42 26.80
C ASN A 279 1.69 -14.38 27.93
N GLU A 280 1.73 -13.09 27.59
CA GLU A 280 1.57 -11.97 28.53
C GLU A 280 0.10 -11.68 28.91
N GLY A 281 -0.87 -12.33 28.25
CA GLY A 281 -2.30 -12.05 28.43
C GLY A 281 -2.76 -10.71 27.84
N ASN A 282 -1.98 -10.12 26.92
CA ASN A 282 -2.27 -8.84 26.28
C ASN A 282 -3.25 -9.00 25.11
N LYS A 283 -4.54 -9.07 25.43
CA LYS A 283 -5.63 -9.24 24.46
C LYS A 283 -5.69 -8.14 23.39
N ALA A 284 -5.37 -6.89 23.74
CA ALA A 284 -5.40 -5.78 22.79
C ALA A 284 -4.28 -5.88 21.75
N GLY A 285 -3.09 -6.35 22.17
CA GLY A 285 -1.99 -6.65 21.27
C GLY A 285 -2.33 -7.81 20.33
N GLU A 286 -2.93 -8.88 20.85
CA GLU A 286 -3.36 -10.04 20.04
C GLU A 286 -4.38 -9.64 18.96
N GLU A 287 -5.40 -8.86 19.33
CA GLU A 287 -6.39 -8.32 18.38
C GLU A 287 -5.72 -7.46 17.30
N SER A 288 -4.78 -6.60 17.72
CA SER A 288 -4.03 -5.73 16.82
C SER A 288 -3.21 -6.52 15.81
N VAL A 289 -2.54 -7.59 16.25
CA VAL A 289 -1.82 -8.50 15.35
C VAL A 289 -2.77 -9.18 14.38
N ASN A 290 -3.89 -9.73 14.87
CA ASN A 290 -4.86 -10.42 14.02
C ASN A 290 -5.41 -9.49 12.91
N LEU A 291 -5.69 -8.23 13.24
CA LEU A 291 -6.15 -7.24 12.26
C LEU A 291 -5.03 -6.80 11.30
N PHE A 292 -3.79 -6.69 11.76
CA PHE A 292 -2.66 -6.38 10.87
C PHE A 292 -2.38 -7.53 9.91
N LEU A 293 -2.39 -8.78 10.40
CA LEU A 293 -2.26 -9.97 9.56
C LEU A 293 -3.40 -10.08 8.54
N LYS A 294 -4.65 -9.76 8.90
CA LYS A 294 -5.74 -9.64 7.91
C LYS A 294 -5.45 -8.58 6.83
N SER A 295 -4.79 -7.49 7.19
CA SER A 295 -4.40 -6.43 6.23
C SER A 295 -3.34 -6.95 5.24
N ILE A 296 -2.38 -7.75 5.71
CA ILE A 296 -1.44 -8.48 4.85
C ILE A 296 -2.20 -9.52 3.99
N GLY A 297 -3.15 -10.23 4.57
CA GLY A 297 -3.98 -11.20 3.85
C GLY A 297 -4.77 -10.60 2.69
N LEU A 298 -5.24 -9.36 2.79
CA LEU A 298 -5.91 -8.67 1.67
C LEU A 298 -4.98 -8.46 0.47
N ARG A 299 -3.68 -8.22 0.73
CA ARG A 299 -2.66 -8.17 -0.33
C ARG A 299 -2.42 -9.55 -0.94
N GLU A 300 -2.33 -10.61 -0.13
CA GLU A 300 -2.21 -11.98 -0.65
C GLU A 300 -3.43 -12.35 -1.51
N TYR A 301 -4.62 -11.95 -1.06
CA TYR A 301 -5.87 -12.19 -1.76
C TYR A 301 -5.96 -11.42 -3.09
N SER A 302 -5.37 -10.23 -3.18
CA SER A 302 -5.37 -9.46 -4.44
C SER A 302 -4.59 -10.18 -5.55
N ARG A 303 -3.43 -10.76 -5.23
CA ARG A 303 -2.67 -11.61 -6.16
C ARG A 303 -3.41 -12.91 -6.46
N TYR A 304 -4.01 -13.52 -5.43
CA TYR A 304 -4.80 -14.75 -5.60
C TYR A 304 -5.95 -14.57 -6.59
N ILE A 305 -6.70 -13.48 -6.47
CA ILE A 305 -7.82 -13.16 -7.37
C ILE A 305 -7.30 -12.85 -8.77
N SER A 306 -6.23 -12.06 -8.90
CA SER A 306 -5.67 -11.72 -10.22
C SER A 306 -5.12 -12.95 -10.94
N PHE A 307 -4.53 -13.90 -10.23
CA PHE A 307 -4.05 -15.15 -10.79
C PHE A 307 -5.20 -16.07 -11.25
N ASN A 308 -6.23 -16.24 -10.41
CA ASN A 308 -7.37 -17.11 -10.74
C ASN A 308 -8.36 -16.47 -11.73
N HIS A 309 -8.38 -15.13 -11.82
CA HIS A 309 -9.20 -14.34 -12.73
C HIS A 309 -8.33 -13.31 -13.47
N PRO A 310 -7.57 -13.72 -14.51
CA PRO A 310 -6.57 -12.86 -15.18
C PRO A 310 -7.09 -11.53 -15.74
N TYR A 311 -8.38 -11.43 -16.04
CA TYR A 311 -8.99 -10.19 -16.55
C TYR A 311 -9.55 -9.27 -15.46
N SER A 312 -9.33 -9.56 -14.17
CA SER A 312 -9.91 -8.81 -13.03
C SER A 312 -9.57 -7.32 -13.00
N HIS A 313 -8.44 -6.93 -13.60
CA HIS A 313 -7.97 -5.55 -13.65
C HIS A 313 -8.72 -4.67 -14.67
N GLU A 314 -9.33 -5.29 -15.68
CA GLU A 314 -10.16 -4.61 -16.69
C GLU A 314 -11.64 -4.92 -16.49
N ARG A 315 -11.96 -6.17 -16.16
CA ARG A 315 -13.31 -6.70 -16.07
C ARG A 315 -13.66 -6.98 -14.62
N PRO A 316 -14.77 -6.44 -14.10
CA PRO A 316 -15.21 -6.75 -12.74
C PRO A 316 -15.54 -8.25 -12.62
N LEU A 317 -15.27 -8.86 -11.45
CA LEU A 317 -15.61 -10.26 -11.20
C LEU A 317 -17.13 -10.50 -11.31
N LEU A 318 -17.93 -9.57 -10.78
CA LEU A 318 -19.37 -9.56 -10.95
C LEU A 318 -19.77 -8.54 -12.02
N GLY A 319 -20.23 -9.03 -13.17
CA GLY A 319 -20.66 -8.19 -14.31
C GLY A 319 -21.98 -7.44 -14.13
N HIS A 320 -22.54 -7.35 -12.92
CA HIS A 320 -23.87 -6.75 -12.69
C HIS A 320 -23.92 -5.23 -12.96
N LEU A 321 -22.77 -4.53 -12.94
CA LEU A 321 -22.67 -3.12 -13.32
C LEU A 321 -22.42 -2.90 -14.83
N LYS A 322 -22.51 -3.94 -15.67
CA LYS A 322 -22.26 -3.83 -17.11
C LYS A 322 -23.11 -2.74 -17.78
N PHE A 323 -24.39 -2.66 -17.40
CA PHE A 323 -25.35 -1.70 -17.96
C PHE A 323 -25.54 -0.45 -17.09
N PHE A 324 -24.65 -0.19 -16.13
CA PHE A 324 -24.79 0.98 -15.27
C PHE A 324 -24.54 2.27 -16.07
N PRO A 325 -25.47 3.24 -16.07
CA PRO A 325 -25.35 4.46 -16.86
C PRO A 325 -24.41 5.47 -16.18
N TRP A 326 -23.10 5.26 -16.30
CA TRP A 326 -22.08 6.15 -15.73
C TRP A 326 -22.19 7.57 -16.31
N ALA A 327 -22.08 8.58 -15.45
CA ALA A 327 -22.00 9.98 -15.85
C ALA A 327 -20.61 10.26 -16.45
N VAL A 328 -20.54 10.74 -17.69
CA VAL A 328 -19.29 11.11 -18.35
C VAL A 328 -19.12 12.63 -18.27
N ASP A 329 -18.80 13.14 -17.08
CA ASP A 329 -18.63 14.58 -16.81
C ASP A 329 -17.17 14.90 -16.38
N GLU A 330 -16.44 15.56 -17.28
CA GLU A 330 -15.05 15.94 -17.04
C GLU A 330 -14.86 17.00 -15.95
N ASN A 331 -15.88 17.83 -15.70
CA ASN A 331 -15.81 18.84 -14.64
C ASN A 331 -15.94 18.19 -13.26
N TYR A 332 -16.80 17.17 -13.12
CA TYR A 332 -16.85 16.34 -11.91
C TYR A 332 -15.51 15.65 -11.66
N PHE A 333 -14.91 15.09 -12.71
CA PHE A 333 -13.58 14.48 -12.61
C PHE A 333 -12.51 15.49 -12.18
N LYS A 334 -12.49 16.69 -12.79
CA LYS A 334 -11.55 17.77 -12.43
C LYS A 334 -11.73 18.24 -10.98
N ALA A 335 -12.97 18.45 -10.54
CA ALA A 335 -13.27 18.91 -9.18
C ALA A 335 -12.86 17.88 -8.11
N TRP A 336 -13.11 16.58 -8.37
CA TRP A 336 -12.64 15.50 -7.50
C TRP A 336 -11.13 15.46 -7.44
N ARG A 337 -10.46 15.49 -8.60
CA ARG A 337 -9.00 15.43 -8.69
C ARG A 337 -8.30 16.54 -7.89
N GLN A 338 -8.87 17.75 -7.92
CA GLN A 338 -8.31 18.93 -7.25
C GLN A 338 -8.72 19.06 -5.77
N GLY A 339 -9.57 18.18 -5.24
CA GLY A 339 -10.13 18.32 -3.90
C GLY A 339 -10.95 19.61 -3.76
N ARG A 340 -11.89 19.80 -4.70
CA ARG A 340 -12.83 20.95 -4.77
C ARG A 340 -14.29 20.49 -4.86
N THR A 341 -14.62 19.37 -4.21
CA THR A 341 -15.97 18.78 -4.23
C THR A 341 -16.93 19.46 -3.27
N GLY A 342 -16.39 20.21 -2.30
CA GLY A 342 -17.18 20.82 -1.22
C GLY A 342 -17.43 19.86 -0.06
N TYR A 343 -16.86 18.65 -0.09
CA TYR A 343 -16.89 17.67 1.00
C TYR A 343 -15.50 17.58 1.66
N PRO A 344 -15.32 18.12 2.89
CA PRO A 344 -13.99 18.33 3.48
C PRO A 344 -13.13 17.07 3.60
N LEU A 345 -13.71 15.94 4.00
CA LEU A 345 -12.96 14.69 4.13
C LEU A 345 -12.47 14.16 2.78
N VAL A 346 -13.28 14.31 1.72
CA VAL A 346 -12.91 13.94 0.35
C VAL A 346 -11.82 14.87 -0.16
N ASP A 347 -12.03 16.17 -0.01
CA ASP A 347 -11.12 17.21 -0.49
C ASP A 347 -9.74 17.14 0.21
N ALA A 348 -9.72 16.88 1.52
CA ALA A 348 -8.50 16.65 2.28
C ALA A 348 -7.72 15.44 1.76
N GLY A 349 -8.42 14.32 1.50
CA GLY A 349 -7.83 13.14 0.89
C GLY A 349 -7.23 13.44 -0.48
N MET A 350 -7.99 14.06 -1.38
CA MET A 350 -7.48 14.34 -2.73
C MET A 350 -6.26 15.27 -2.73
N ARG A 351 -6.15 16.19 -1.76
CA ARG A 351 -4.96 17.03 -1.58
C ARG A 351 -3.78 16.28 -0.95
N GLU A 352 -4.03 15.41 0.03
CA GLU A 352 -3.00 14.53 0.60
C GLU A 352 -2.38 13.63 -0.47
N LEU A 353 -3.21 13.00 -1.30
CA LEU A 353 -2.79 12.12 -2.38
C LEU A 353 -1.83 12.84 -3.31
N TRP A 354 -2.21 14.03 -3.79
CA TRP A 354 -1.36 14.80 -4.70
C TRP A 354 -0.05 15.23 -4.07
N ALA A 355 -0.09 15.69 -2.81
CA ALA A 355 1.08 16.23 -2.13
C ALA A 355 2.09 15.17 -1.67
N THR A 356 1.62 13.96 -1.32
CA THR A 356 2.44 12.93 -0.66
C THR A 356 2.55 11.63 -1.44
N GLY A 357 1.70 11.43 -2.45
CA GLY A 357 1.59 10.19 -3.20
C GLY A 357 1.02 9.02 -2.40
N TRP A 358 0.36 9.28 -1.27
CA TRP A 358 -0.17 8.24 -0.40
C TRP A 358 -1.50 8.64 0.22
N LEU A 359 -2.34 7.64 0.48
CA LEU A 359 -3.59 7.79 1.23
C LEU A 359 -3.75 6.69 2.25
N HIS A 360 -4.31 7.06 3.41
CA HIS A 360 -4.81 6.09 4.38
C HIS A 360 -5.94 5.26 3.77
N ASP A 361 -5.96 3.95 4.03
CA ASP A 361 -6.94 3.00 3.47
C ASP A 361 -8.40 3.48 3.61
N ARG A 362 -8.79 3.95 4.80
CA ARG A 362 -10.15 4.49 5.02
C ARG A 362 -10.45 5.73 4.19
N ILE A 363 -9.46 6.57 3.91
CA ILE A 363 -9.64 7.75 3.06
C ILE A 363 -9.73 7.32 1.60
N ARG A 364 -8.96 6.31 1.14
CA ARG A 364 -9.14 5.71 -0.19
C ARG A 364 -10.58 5.24 -0.39
N VAL A 365 -11.14 4.51 0.58
CA VAL A 365 -12.55 4.08 0.57
C VAL A 365 -13.49 5.28 0.43
N VAL A 366 -13.30 6.35 1.21
CA VAL A 366 -14.16 7.54 1.16
C VAL A 366 -14.09 8.24 -0.20
N VAL A 367 -12.90 8.53 -0.71
CA VAL A 367 -12.74 9.29 -1.97
C VAL A 367 -13.19 8.48 -3.18
N SER A 368 -12.95 7.17 -3.19
CA SER A 368 -13.39 6.27 -4.26
C SER A 368 -14.89 5.99 -4.20
N SER A 369 -15.47 5.81 -3.01
CA SER A 369 -16.92 5.65 -2.85
C SER A 369 -17.66 6.92 -3.29
N PHE A 370 -17.15 8.09 -2.93
CA PHE A 370 -17.67 9.37 -3.42
C PHE A 370 -17.62 9.46 -4.96
N PHE A 371 -16.50 9.03 -5.55
CA PHE A 371 -16.31 9.02 -7.00
C PHE A 371 -17.36 8.19 -7.74
N VAL A 372 -17.58 6.95 -7.32
CA VAL A 372 -18.48 6.02 -8.02
C VAL A 372 -19.95 6.17 -7.63
N LYS A 373 -20.27 6.54 -6.37
CA LYS A 373 -21.64 6.57 -5.87
C LYS A 373 -22.26 7.95 -5.88
N VAL A 374 -21.48 8.98 -5.56
CA VAL A 374 -21.97 10.37 -5.55
C VAL A 374 -21.81 10.99 -6.93
N LEU A 375 -20.60 11.00 -7.49
CA LEU A 375 -20.36 11.58 -8.82
C LEU A 375 -20.81 10.67 -9.97
N GLN A 376 -20.93 9.37 -9.72
CA GLN A 376 -21.31 8.35 -10.72
C GLN A 376 -20.40 8.34 -11.94
N LEU A 377 -19.11 8.65 -11.73
CA LEU A 377 -18.10 8.62 -12.77
C LEU A 377 -17.62 7.18 -13.03
N PRO A 378 -17.18 6.84 -14.26
CA PRO A 378 -16.64 5.52 -14.58
C PRO A 378 -15.44 5.20 -13.69
N TRP A 379 -15.53 4.13 -12.88
CA TRP A 379 -14.51 3.76 -11.88
C TRP A 379 -13.09 3.64 -12.45
N ARG A 380 -12.95 3.26 -13.74
CA ARG A 380 -11.66 3.17 -14.44
C ARG A 380 -10.92 4.51 -14.51
N TRP A 381 -11.64 5.64 -14.56
CA TRP A 381 -11.03 6.97 -14.52
C TRP A 381 -10.37 7.23 -13.16
N GLY A 382 -11.05 6.85 -12.08
CA GLY A 382 -10.51 6.92 -10.73
C GLY A 382 -9.30 6.01 -10.55
N MET A 383 -9.38 4.77 -11.04
CA MET A 383 -8.27 3.82 -11.02
C MET A 383 -7.05 4.36 -11.77
N LYS A 384 -7.22 4.93 -12.96
CA LYS A 384 -6.10 5.53 -13.72
C LYS A 384 -5.48 6.72 -12.99
N TYR A 385 -6.27 7.55 -12.32
CA TYR A 385 -5.73 8.65 -11.52
C TYR A 385 -4.94 8.15 -10.31
N PHE A 386 -5.44 7.12 -9.62
CA PHE A 386 -4.73 6.44 -8.53
C PHE A 386 -3.42 5.83 -9.03
N TRP A 387 -3.45 5.15 -10.18
CA TRP A 387 -2.28 4.56 -10.80
C TRP A 387 -1.14 5.56 -11.05
N ASP A 388 -1.48 6.79 -11.47
CA ASP A 388 -0.48 7.83 -11.72
C ASP A 388 0.07 8.48 -10.45
N THR A 389 -0.75 8.56 -9.40
CA THR A 389 -0.48 9.41 -8.22
C THR A 389 -0.18 8.66 -6.93
N LEU A 390 -0.35 7.33 -6.87
CA LEU A 390 -0.01 6.52 -5.70
C LEU A 390 1.41 5.94 -5.80
N LEU A 391 2.15 6.03 -4.69
CA LEU A 391 3.46 5.39 -4.54
C LEU A 391 3.35 3.87 -4.46
N ASP A 392 2.22 3.38 -3.95
CA ASP A 392 1.88 1.96 -3.83
C ASP A 392 0.85 1.52 -4.88
N ALA A 393 0.83 2.18 -6.03
CA ALA A 393 0.03 1.80 -7.19
C ALA A 393 0.37 0.36 -7.61
N ASP A 394 -0.56 -0.55 -7.36
CA ASP A 394 -0.37 -1.99 -7.50
C ASP A 394 -1.60 -2.59 -8.17
N LEU A 395 -1.41 -3.23 -9.33
CA LEU A 395 -2.52 -3.51 -10.25
C LEU A 395 -3.54 -4.42 -9.58
N GLU A 396 -3.05 -5.44 -8.90
CA GLU A 396 -3.85 -6.44 -8.19
C GLU A 396 -4.62 -5.80 -7.03
N SER A 397 -3.95 -4.99 -6.20
CA SER A 397 -4.55 -4.39 -5.00
C SER A 397 -5.49 -3.24 -5.35
N ASP A 398 -5.16 -2.41 -6.33
CA ASP A 398 -6.01 -1.33 -6.81
C ASP A 398 -7.26 -1.92 -7.47
N ALA A 399 -7.13 -2.93 -8.33
CA ALA A 399 -8.28 -3.60 -8.93
C ALA A 399 -9.20 -4.19 -7.85
N LEU A 400 -8.64 -4.91 -6.86
CA LEU A 400 -9.42 -5.45 -5.74
C LEU A 400 -10.13 -4.32 -4.96
N GLY A 401 -9.43 -3.23 -4.66
CA GLY A 401 -9.97 -2.08 -3.94
C GLY A 401 -11.12 -1.41 -4.68
N TRP A 402 -10.95 -1.08 -5.96
CA TRP A 402 -12.02 -0.49 -6.77
C TRP A 402 -13.23 -1.42 -6.88
N GLN A 403 -13.00 -2.71 -7.10
CA GLN A 403 -14.08 -3.70 -7.16
C GLN A 403 -14.85 -3.84 -5.84
N TYR A 404 -14.15 -3.80 -4.70
CA TYR A 404 -14.77 -3.80 -3.37
C TYR A 404 -15.70 -2.59 -3.17
N ILE A 405 -15.30 -1.42 -3.68
CA ILE A 405 -16.09 -0.18 -3.56
C ILE A 405 -17.29 -0.16 -4.52
N THR A 406 -17.12 -0.72 -5.73
CA THR A 406 -18.19 -0.80 -6.73
C THR A 406 -19.16 -1.95 -6.47
N GLY A 407 -18.99 -2.77 -5.44
CA GLY A 407 -19.92 -3.87 -5.19
C GLY A 407 -19.63 -5.12 -6.05
N THR A 408 -18.53 -5.14 -6.82
CA THR A 408 -18.28 -6.14 -7.87
C THR A 408 -17.47 -7.35 -7.43
N LEU A 409 -17.20 -7.48 -6.13
CA LEU A 409 -16.76 -8.74 -5.49
C LEU A 409 -17.91 -9.36 -4.68
N PRO A 410 -17.95 -10.70 -4.52
CA PRO A 410 -18.96 -11.37 -3.70
C PRO A 410 -19.06 -10.87 -2.25
N ASP A 411 -17.96 -10.38 -1.68
CA ASP A 411 -17.84 -9.86 -0.31
C ASP A 411 -17.85 -8.32 -0.24
N SER A 412 -18.23 -7.65 -1.32
CA SER A 412 -18.30 -6.19 -1.38
C SER A 412 -19.45 -5.61 -0.57
N ARG A 413 -19.36 -4.30 -0.32
CA ARG A 413 -20.51 -3.54 0.19
C ARG A 413 -21.56 -3.38 -0.90
N GLU A 414 -22.82 -3.33 -0.50
CA GLU A 414 -23.95 -3.04 -1.40
C GLU A 414 -23.72 -1.71 -2.14
N PHE A 415 -23.96 -1.73 -3.46
CA PHE A 415 -23.65 -0.59 -4.32
C PHE A 415 -24.63 0.57 -4.12
N ASP A 416 -25.91 0.29 -3.87
CA ASP A 416 -27.00 1.25 -3.64
C ASP A 416 -26.83 2.13 -2.38
N ARG A 417 -25.98 1.69 -1.44
CA ARG A 417 -25.68 2.42 -0.22
C ARG A 417 -24.60 3.49 -0.43
N ILE A 418 -25.02 4.76 -0.44
CA ILE A 418 -24.11 5.91 -0.39
C ILE A 418 -23.64 6.15 1.06
N ASP A 419 -22.33 6.07 1.28
CA ASP A 419 -21.72 6.48 2.55
C ASP A 419 -21.74 8.02 2.65
N ASN A 420 -22.19 8.56 3.78
CA ASN A 420 -22.21 10.01 3.99
C ASN A 420 -20.83 10.49 4.47
N PRO A 421 -20.09 11.30 3.69
CA PRO A 421 -18.75 11.76 4.08
C PRO A 421 -18.71 12.52 5.42
N GLN A 422 -19.81 13.18 5.80
CA GLN A 422 -19.95 13.84 7.10
C GLN A 422 -19.82 12.83 8.26
N PHE A 423 -20.57 11.73 8.21
CA PHE A 423 -20.58 10.72 9.27
C PHE A 423 -19.30 9.89 9.27
N GLU A 424 -18.69 9.67 8.10
CA GLU A 424 -17.36 9.05 8.03
C GLU A 424 -16.28 9.98 8.63
N GLY A 425 -16.43 11.30 8.47
CA GLY A 425 -15.59 12.31 9.14
C GLY A 425 -15.58 12.15 10.66
N TYR A 426 -16.75 11.99 11.29
CA TYR A 426 -16.82 11.79 12.74
C TYR A 426 -16.14 10.50 13.22
N LYS A 427 -16.04 9.48 12.36
CA LYS A 427 -15.41 8.20 12.70
C LYS A 427 -13.89 8.22 12.49
N PHE A 428 -13.42 8.86 11.42
CA PHE A 428 -12.02 8.77 10.98
C PHE A 428 -11.19 10.03 11.27
N ASP A 429 -11.85 11.16 11.47
CA ASP A 429 -11.27 12.46 11.84
C ASP A 429 -12.17 13.16 12.89
N PRO A 430 -12.32 12.58 14.09
CA PRO A 430 -13.31 13.04 15.08
C PRO A 430 -13.11 14.49 15.52
N ASN A 431 -11.87 14.99 15.51
CA ASN A 431 -11.54 16.34 15.93
C ASN A 431 -11.40 17.33 14.75
N GLY A 432 -11.41 16.83 13.50
CA GLY A 432 -11.20 17.65 12.30
C GLY A 432 -9.72 17.92 12.00
N GLU A 433 -8.77 17.31 12.71
CA GLU A 433 -7.33 17.61 12.56
C GLU A 433 -6.79 17.21 11.19
N TYR A 434 -7.30 16.11 10.62
CA TYR A 434 -6.94 15.70 9.27
C TYR A 434 -7.41 16.73 8.24
N VAL A 435 -8.68 17.16 8.35
CA VAL A 435 -9.23 18.21 7.50
C VAL A 435 -8.46 19.52 7.66
N ARG A 436 -8.19 19.98 8.88
CA ARG A 436 -7.47 21.25 9.11
C ARG A 436 -6.05 21.24 8.55
N ARG A 437 -5.38 20.08 8.57
CA ARG A 437 -4.03 19.91 8.02
C ARG A 437 -3.99 20.10 6.51
N TRP A 438 -4.96 19.52 5.80
CA TRP A 438 -4.97 19.49 4.33
C TRP A 438 -5.84 20.58 3.69
N LEU A 439 -6.77 21.16 4.44
CA LEU A 439 -7.66 22.26 4.06
C LEU A 439 -7.44 23.44 5.02
N PRO A 440 -6.31 24.17 4.92
CA PRO A 440 -6.00 25.29 5.81
C PRO A 440 -7.04 26.41 5.75
N GLU A 441 -7.79 26.54 4.64
CA GLU A 441 -8.92 27.46 4.54
C GLU A 441 -10.06 27.14 5.54
N LEU A 442 -10.21 25.88 5.96
CA LEU A 442 -11.18 25.44 6.96
C LEU A 442 -10.59 25.36 8.38
N SER A 443 -9.31 25.70 8.55
CA SER A 443 -8.55 25.50 9.80
C SER A 443 -9.16 26.14 11.05
N ARG A 444 -9.96 27.21 10.89
CA ARG A 444 -10.60 27.96 11.97
C ARG A 444 -12.05 27.56 12.26
N LEU A 445 -12.66 26.72 11.43
CA LEU A 445 -14.06 26.33 11.60
C LEU A 445 -14.21 25.41 12.81
N PRO A 446 -15.18 25.60 13.73
CA PRO A 446 -15.34 24.70 14.87
C PRO A 446 -15.56 23.24 14.44
N THR A 447 -15.07 22.29 15.26
CA THR A 447 -15.12 20.84 14.94
C THR A 447 -16.54 20.34 14.68
N GLU A 448 -17.55 20.94 15.33
CA GLU A 448 -18.95 20.63 15.05
C GLU A 448 -19.30 20.75 13.57
N TRP A 449 -18.74 21.74 12.85
CA TRP A 449 -19.10 22.05 11.47
C TRP A 449 -18.04 21.65 10.44
N ILE A 450 -16.87 21.15 10.89
CA ILE A 450 -15.69 20.93 10.04
C ILE A 450 -15.93 19.95 8.89
N HIS A 451 -16.84 19.00 9.09
CA HIS A 451 -17.19 17.97 8.10
C HIS A 451 -18.46 18.28 7.29
N HIS A 452 -19.12 19.41 7.57
CA HIS A 452 -20.32 19.86 6.86
C HIS A 452 -20.47 21.40 6.91
N PRO A 453 -19.49 22.14 6.34
CA PRO A 453 -19.47 23.60 6.39
C PRO A 453 -20.71 24.25 5.78
N TRP A 454 -21.38 23.58 4.82
CA TRP A 454 -22.61 24.05 4.19
C TRP A 454 -23.82 24.12 5.14
N ASN A 455 -23.78 23.44 6.28
CA ASN A 455 -24.84 23.51 7.30
C ASN A 455 -24.53 24.52 8.41
N ALA A 456 -23.33 25.12 8.42
CA ALA A 456 -22.93 26.04 9.47
C ALA A 456 -23.70 27.37 9.37
N PRO A 457 -24.08 27.99 10.51
CA PRO A 457 -24.66 29.32 10.49
C PRO A 457 -23.71 30.34 9.85
N GLU A 458 -24.27 31.31 9.12
CA GLU A 458 -23.49 32.35 8.43
C GLU A 458 -22.55 33.10 9.39
N SER A 459 -22.97 33.36 10.63
CA SER A 459 -22.13 33.99 11.66
C SER A 459 -20.90 33.15 12.03
N VAL A 460 -21.02 31.81 12.02
CA VAL A 460 -19.91 30.89 12.30
C VAL A 460 -18.95 30.85 11.12
N LEU A 461 -19.46 30.82 9.89
CA LEU A 461 -18.65 30.88 8.67
C LEU A 461 -17.84 32.19 8.59
N GLN A 462 -18.50 33.32 8.83
CA GLN A 462 -17.86 34.64 8.85
C GLN A 462 -16.78 34.74 9.95
N ALA A 463 -17.05 34.22 11.15
CA ALA A 463 -16.06 34.20 12.23
C ALA A 463 -14.83 33.33 11.89
N ALA A 464 -15.01 32.24 11.15
CA ALA A 464 -13.92 31.40 10.65
C ALA A 464 -13.24 31.98 9.39
N GLY A 465 -13.83 33.00 8.76
CA GLY A 465 -13.37 33.61 7.51
C GLY A 465 -13.65 32.75 6.27
N ILE A 466 -14.74 31.98 6.27
CA ILE A 466 -15.13 31.06 5.18
C ILE A 466 -16.27 31.69 4.38
N GLU A 467 -16.13 31.71 3.06
CA GLU A 467 -17.14 32.15 2.10
C GLU A 467 -17.39 31.03 1.09
N LEU A 468 -18.52 30.35 1.25
CA LEU A 468 -18.87 29.19 0.44
C LEU A 468 -19.16 29.57 -1.02
N GLY A 469 -18.38 28.99 -1.93
CA GLY A 469 -18.35 29.31 -3.37
C GLY A 469 -17.17 30.18 -3.79
N SER A 470 -16.43 30.74 -2.83
CA SER A 470 -15.26 31.58 -3.05
C SER A 470 -13.99 30.87 -2.54
N ASN A 471 -13.76 30.88 -1.22
CA ASN A 471 -12.56 30.29 -0.63
C ASN A 471 -12.67 28.78 -0.34
N TYR A 472 -13.90 28.27 -0.18
CA TYR A 472 -14.19 26.84 -0.15
C TYR A 472 -15.46 26.57 -0.97
N PRO A 473 -15.50 25.59 -1.89
CA PRO A 473 -16.64 25.38 -2.75
C PRO A 473 -17.89 24.89 -1.99
N ARG A 474 -19.07 25.14 -2.56
CA ARG A 474 -20.30 24.46 -2.13
C ARG A 474 -20.26 22.99 -2.58
N PRO A 475 -21.00 22.09 -1.90
CA PRO A 475 -21.13 20.71 -2.35
C PRO A 475 -21.50 20.63 -3.83
N ILE A 476 -20.68 19.94 -4.63
CA ILE A 476 -20.84 19.86 -6.09
C ILE A 476 -22.11 19.10 -6.50
N VAL A 477 -22.53 18.14 -5.68
CA VAL A 477 -23.79 17.39 -5.79
C VAL A 477 -24.29 17.20 -4.37
N GLY A 478 -25.57 17.50 -4.10
CA GLY A 478 -26.17 17.23 -2.78
C GLY A 478 -26.34 15.72 -2.53
N LEU A 479 -26.22 15.26 -1.27
CA LEU A 479 -26.33 13.82 -0.99
C LEU A 479 -27.71 13.24 -1.32
N ASP A 480 -28.78 13.98 -1.11
CA ASP A 480 -30.14 13.50 -1.41
C ASP A 480 -30.39 13.44 -2.91
N GLU A 481 -29.85 14.41 -3.66
CA GLU A 481 -29.84 14.38 -5.13
C GLU A 481 -29.03 13.18 -5.65
N ALA A 482 -27.84 12.94 -5.11
CA ALA A 482 -27.00 11.80 -5.47
C ALA A 482 -27.71 10.46 -5.20
N LYS A 483 -28.39 10.32 -4.06
CA LYS A 483 -29.19 9.13 -3.74
C LYS A 483 -30.32 8.95 -4.75
N ALA A 484 -31.09 9.98 -5.06
CA ALA A 484 -32.18 9.91 -6.03
C ALA A 484 -31.65 9.47 -7.41
N ARG A 485 -30.57 10.10 -7.87
CA ARG A 485 -29.91 9.77 -9.13
C ARG A 485 -29.37 8.33 -9.15
N LEU A 486 -28.84 7.83 -8.03
CA LEU A 486 -28.35 6.45 -7.93
C LEU A 486 -29.49 5.43 -8.05
N HIS A 487 -30.62 5.67 -7.40
CA HIS A 487 -31.80 4.80 -7.52
C HIS A 487 -32.35 4.78 -8.94
N GLU A 488 -32.36 5.94 -9.61
CA GLU A 488 -32.75 6.02 -11.02
C GLU A 488 -31.78 5.24 -11.92
N ALA A 489 -30.47 5.44 -11.76
CA ALA A 489 -29.45 4.73 -12.52
C ALA A 489 -29.51 3.20 -12.33
N LEU A 490 -29.74 2.74 -11.09
CA LEU A 490 -29.95 1.33 -10.78
C LEU A 490 -31.20 0.76 -11.45
N SER A 491 -32.30 1.53 -11.44
CA SER A 491 -33.54 1.13 -12.10
C SER A 491 -33.36 0.99 -13.62
N GLN A 492 -32.65 1.94 -14.25
CA GLN A 492 -32.31 1.87 -15.67
C GLN A 492 -31.41 0.67 -15.99
N MET A 493 -30.40 0.42 -15.16
CA MET A 493 -29.49 -0.72 -15.31
C MET A 493 -30.25 -2.05 -15.30
N TRP A 494 -31.13 -2.27 -14.32
CA TRP A 494 -31.92 -3.51 -14.24
C TRP A 494 -32.91 -3.66 -15.40
N GLN A 495 -33.47 -2.56 -15.92
CA GLN A 495 -34.32 -2.60 -17.11
C GLN A 495 -33.54 -3.02 -18.36
N LEU A 496 -32.34 -2.46 -18.55
CA LEU A 496 -31.46 -2.81 -19.67
C LEU A 496 -30.96 -4.25 -19.58
N GLU A 497 -30.61 -4.71 -18.37
CA GLU A 497 -30.20 -6.09 -18.15
C GLU A 497 -31.34 -7.07 -18.46
N ALA A 498 -32.56 -6.79 -17.99
CA ALA A 498 -33.73 -7.62 -18.28
C ALA A 498 -34.05 -7.63 -19.79
N ALA A 499 -33.96 -6.49 -20.46
CA ALA A 499 -34.16 -6.39 -21.91
C ALA A 499 -33.11 -7.18 -22.70
N SER A 500 -31.83 -7.10 -22.31
CA SER A 500 -30.75 -7.86 -22.92
C SER A 500 -30.94 -9.38 -22.74
N ARG A 501 -31.29 -9.83 -21.53
CA ARG A 501 -31.59 -11.25 -21.28
C ARG A 501 -32.77 -11.74 -22.12
N ALA A 502 -33.84 -10.96 -22.23
CA ALA A 502 -34.99 -11.30 -23.05
C ALA A 502 -34.66 -11.36 -24.56
N ALA A 503 -33.75 -10.51 -25.05
CA ALA A 503 -33.30 -10.55 -26.45
C ALA A 503 -32.48 -11.81 -26.77
N ILE A 504 -31.66 -12.27 -25.84
CA ILE A 504 -30.88 -13.52 -25.94
C ILE A 504 -31.83 -14.74 -25.94
N GLU A 505 -32.80 -14.78 -25.02
CA GLU A 505 -33.77 -15.87 -24.92
C GLU A 505 -34.72 -15.96 -26.13
N ASN A 506 -35.06 -14.83 -26.75
CA ASN A 506 -35.95 -14.77 -27.91
C ASN A 506 -35.26 -15.06 -29.26
N GLY A 507 -33.97 -15.43 -29.27
CA GLY A 507 -33.27 -15.93 -30.45
C GLY A 507 -33.01 -14.89 -31.55
N SER A 508 -33.04 -13.59 -31.22
CA SER A 508 -32.67 -12.52 -32.16
C SER A 508 -31.15 -12.31 -32.29
N GLU A 509 -30.35 -12.95 -31.44
CA GLU A 509 -28.91 -13.13 -31.62
C GLU A 509 -28.64 -14.64 -31.73
N GLU A 510 -28.47 -15.15 -32.96
CA GLU A 510 -27.97 -16.50 -33.18
C GLU A 510 -26.59 -16.63 -32.52
N GLY A 511 -26.44 -17.66 -31.70
CA GLY A 511 -25.26 -17.90 -30.89
C GLY A 511 -23.95 -17.82 -31.69
N LEU A 512 -23.18 -16.78 -31.41
CA LEU A 512 -21.74 -16.83 -31.46
C LEU A 512 -21.31 -17.10 -30.02
N GLY A 513 -20.89 -18.35 -29.75
CA GLY A 513 -20.38 -18.71 -28.43
C GLY A 513 -19.29 -17.73 -28.00
N ASP A 514 -19.42 -17.17 -26.80
CA ASP A 514 -18.48 -16.44 -25.92
C ASP A 514 -17.13 -15.92 -26.48
N SER A 515 -17.07 -15.56 -27.75
CA SER A 515 -15.83 -15.28 -28.52
C SER A 515 -16.00 -14.08 -29.46
N THR A 516 -17.20 -13.50 -29.51
CA THR A 516 -17.46 -12.19 -30.08
C THR A 516 -18.28 -11.40 -29.07
N GLU A 517 -17.63 -11.06 -27.96
CA GLU A 517 -18.03 -9.87 -27.22
C GLU A 517 -17.94 -8.72 -28.20
N LEU A 518 -19.03 -7.96 -28.36
CA LEU A 518 -18.95 -6.61 -28.88
C LEU A 518 -17.81 -5.93 -28.11
N GLU A 519 -16.72 -5.61 -28.82
CA GLU A 519 -15.71 -4.66 -28.40
C GLU A 519 -16.40 -3.31 -28.22
N GLU A 520 -17.19 -3.14 -27.16
CA GLU A 520 -17.51 -1.81 -26.67
C GLU A 520 -16.19 -1.24 -26.18
N ALA A 521 -15.63 -0.36 -27.00
CA ALA A 521 -14.43 0.38 -26.68
C ALA A 521 -14.58 0.90 -25.24
N PRO A 522 -13.58 0.66 -24.36
CA PRO A 522 -13.59 1.23 -23.02
C PRO A 522 -14.01 2.70 -23.10
N ILE A 523 -14.91 3.17 -22.21
CA ILE A 523 -15.23 4.61 -22.11
C ILE A 523 -13.89 5.33 -22.01
N GLU A 524 -13.51 6.00 -23.10
CA GLU A 524 -12.15 6.49 -23.25
C GLU A 524 -11.87 7.50 -22.13
N PHE A 525 -10.65 7.43 -21.60
CA PHE A 525 -10.20 8.45 -20.68
C PHE A 525 -10.15 9.79 -21.45
N PRO A 526 -10.60 10.92 -20.87
CA PRO A 526 -10.67 12.20 -21.58
C PRO A 526 -9.37 12.58 -22.29
N ARG A 527 -9.44 12.80 -23.61
CA ARG A 527 -8.25 13.02 -24.49
C ARG A 527 -7.57 14.37 -24.23
N ASP A 528 -8.30 15.39 -23.79
CA ASP A 528 -7.73 16.69 -23.41
C ASP A 528 -6.97 16.65 -22.07
N ILE A 529 -6.95 15.48 -21.40
CA ILE A 529 -6.34 15.22 -20.09
C ILE A 529 -5.24 14.15 -20.20
N THR A 530 -4.83 13.79 -21.42
CA THR A 530 -3.63 12.98 -21.62
C THR A 530 -2.43 13.76 -21.08
N MET A 531 -1.77 13.26 -20.03
CA MET A 531 -0.40 13.64 -19.71
C MET A 531 0.44 13.08 -20.86
N GLU A 532 0.61 13.87 -21.92
CA GLU A 532 0.95 13.45 -23.29
C GLU A 532 1.98 12.32 -23.38
N GLU A 533 1.60 11.24 -24.08
CA GLU A 533 2.54 10.47 -24.90
C GLU A 533 3.08 11.41 -25.99
N THR A 534 4.40 11.55 -26.02
CA THR A 534 5.14 12.49 -26.86
C THR A 534 4.86 12.34 -28.37
N GLU A 535 4.31 13.39 -28.98
CA GLU A 535 4.63 13.80 -30.37
C GLU A 535 5.00 15.29 -30.44
N PRO A 536 5.94 15.71 -31.33
CA PRO A 536 6.50 17.05 -31.27
C PRO A 536 5.73 18.03 -32.15
N ALA A 537 4.83 18.85 -31.58
CA ALA A 537 4.33 20.04 -32.26
C ALA A 537 4.08 21.23 -31.32
N ARG A 538 4.63 22.38 -31.72
CA ARG A 538 4.69 23.66 -30.98
C ARG A 538 3.32 24.20 -30.57
N ILE A 539 3.02 24.22 -29.27
CA ILE A 539 1.95 25.03 -28.67
C ILE A 539 2.45 25.67 -27.36
N ASN A 540 2.05 26.92 -27.13
CA ASN A 540 2.54 27.84 -26.08
C ASN A 540 2.41 27.27 -24.64
N PRO A 541 3.47 27.23 -23.79
CA PRO A 541 3.46 26.48 -22.53
C PRO A 541 2.73 27.16 -21.35
N MET A 542 2.39 28.45 -21.44
CA MET A 542 2.06 29.23 -20.24
C MET A 542 0.66 28.98 -19.64
N ARG A 543 -0.29 28.38 -20.35
CA ARG A 543 -1.66 28.20 -19.83
C ARG A 543 -1.97 26.84 -19.20
N ARG A 544 -1.15 25.80 -19.40
CA ARG A 544 -1.41 24.46 -18.86
C ARG A 544 -0.88 24.25 -17.43
N TYR A 545 -0.03 25.15 -16.94
CA TYR A 545 0.69 24.99 -15.67
C TYR A 545 -0.12 25.41 -14.43
N GLU A 546 -1.02 26.40 -14.56
CA GLU A 546 -1.79 26.92 -13.41
C GLU A 546 -2.90 25.95 -12.94
N ASP A 547 -3.40 25.08 -13.83
CA ASP A 547 -4.53 24.17 -13.57
C ASP A 547 -4.16 22.92 -12.72
N GLN A 548 -2.87 22.69 -12.46
CA GLN A 548 -2.35 21.51 -11.73
C GLN A 548 -1.68 21.87 -10.39
N MET A 549 -1.73 23.13 -9.99
CA MET A 549 -1.11 23.61 -8.76
C MET A 549 -2.12 23.59 -7.60
N VAL A 550 -1.77 22.95 -6.49
CA VAL A 550 -2.40 23.25 -5.19
C VAL A 550 -1.87 24.62 -4.73
N PRO A 551 -2.70 25.56 -4.27
CA PRO A 551 -2.22 26.83 -3.73
C PRO A 551 -1.18 26.60 -2.63
N SER A 552 -0.02 27.27 -2.73
CA SER A 552 1.09 27.09 -1.80
C SER A 552 0.67 27.45 -0.37
N ILE A 553 0.89 26.54 0.59
CA ILE A 553 0.76 26.82 2.03
C ILE A 553 1.96 27.69 2.44
N THR A 554 1.87 29.00 2.19
CA THR A 554 2.76 30.00 2.78
C THR A 554 1.93 31.16 3.27
N THR A 555 1.90 31.34 4.60
CA THR A 555 1.30 32.47 5.27
C THR A 555 1.98 33.75 4.81
N SER A 556 1.33 34.51 3.93
CA SER A 556 1.79 35.83 3.50
C SER A 556 0.71 36.87 3.80
N LEU A 557 0.70 37.29 5.06
CA LEU A 557 0.13 38.58 5.45
C LEU A 557 1.19 39.65 5.22
N ILE A 558 1.19 40.27 4.04
CA ILE A 558 1.79 41.60 3.85
C ILE A 558 0.78 42.41 3.04
N ARG A 559 0.27 43.49 3.67
CA ARG A 559 -0.59 44.51 3.03
C ARG A 559 0.25 45.32 2.03
N PRO A 560 -0.35 45.82 0.94
CA PRO A 560 0.37 46.65 -0.02
C PRO A 560 0.54 48.06 0.55
N GLU A 561 1.77 48.56 0.57
CA GLU A 561 2.04 49.99 0.54
C GLU A 561 2.23 50.43 -0.91
N GLU A 562 1.73 51.62 -1.19
CA GLU A 562 1.54 52.21 -2.51
C GLU A 562 2.87 52.54 -3.20
N ASP A 563 2.91 52.32 -4.51
CA ASP A 563 3.99 52.68 -5.41
C ASP A 563 4.13 54.21 -5.53
N GLU A 564 5.32 54.75 -5.27
CA GLU A 564 5.81 55.95 -5.96
C GLU A 564 7.14 55.65 -6.65
N GLU A 565 7.15 55.92 -7.95
CA GLU A 565 8.29 55.86 -8.86
C GLU A 565 9.38 56.87 -8.47
N SER A 566 10.66 56.50 -8.56
CA SER A 566 11.59 57.07 -9.56
C SER A 566 13.08 56.86 -9.26
N SER A 567 13.77 56.39 -10.30
CA SER A 567 15.14 56.76 -10.73
C SER A 567 16.38 56.38 -9.90
N LEU A 568 17.11 55.42 -10.46
CA LEU A 568 18.50 55.51 -10.95
C LEU A 568 19.60 56.12 -10.05
N SER A 569 20.57 55.24 -9.75
CA SER A 569 22.01 55.37 -10.06
C SER A 569 23.03 55.44 -8.90
N LEU A 570 24.10 54.66 -9.11
CA LEU A 570 25.50 54.86 -8.72
C LEU A 570 26.01 54.51 -7.30
N ARG A 571 26.83 53.44 -7.30
CA ARG A 571 28.22 53.34 -6.79
C ARG A 571 28.55 53.55 -5.30
N ASN A 572 29.22 52.50 -4.80
CA ASN A 572 30.48 52.47 -4.02
C ASN A 572 30.50 52.87 -2.54
N ALA A 573 30.88 51.85 -1.76
CA ALA A 573 32.03 51.78 -0.84
C ALA A 573 31.96 52.36 0.58
N ALA A 574 32.35 51.47 1.50
CA ALA A 574 33.15 51.68 2.72
C ALA A 574 32.50 52.30 3.97
N GLY A 575 32.36 51.44 5.00
CA GLY A 575 33.11 51.59 6.26
C GLY A 575 32.52 52.45 7.38
N GLY A 576 32.33 51.82 8.55
CA GLY A 576 32.77 52.39 9.83
C GLY A 576 31.74 53.07 10.74
N ASP A 577 31.29 52.30 11.73
CA ASP A 577 31.31 52.63 13.17
C ASP A 577 30.51 53.84 13.70
N SER A 578 29.56 53.58 14.62
CA SER A 578 29.45 54.31 15.89
C SER A 578 28.33 53.78 16.79
N ARG A 579 28.65 53.71 18.08
CA ARG A 579 27.88 53.18 19.21
C ARG A 579 27.60 54.33 20.19
N ALA A 580 26.41 54.38 20.79
CA ALA A 580 26.09 55.00 22.09
C ALA A 580 24.65 54.58 22.46
N GLU A 581 24.42 53.72 23.45
CA GLU A 581 24.37 53.94 24.91
C GLU A 581 22.95 54.20 25.47
N VAL A 582 22.77 53.68 26.69
CA VAL A 582 21.54 53.35 27.44
C VAL A 582 21.01 54.57 28.23
N PRO A 583 19.83 54.52 28.86
CA PRO A 583 19.86 54.33 30.33
C PRO A 583 18.77 53.43 30.94
N ARG A 584 19.13 52.78 32.06
CA ARG A 584 18.29 52.01 33.01
C ARG A 584 17.82 52.91 34.17
N ASN A 585 16.70 52.55 34.82
CA ASN A 585 16.32 53.05 36.14
C ASN A 585 16.55 52.00 37.25
N LEU A 586 17.09 52.47 38.37
CA LEU A 586 17.32 51.82 39.69
C LEU A 586 16.02 51.83 40.54
N VAL A 587 15.84 51.06 41.64
CA VAL A 587 16.43 51.28 42.99
C VAL A 587 16.06 50.17 44.02
N ASN A 588 17.09 49.67 44.75
CA ASN A 588 17.27 49.22 46.19
C ASN A 588 16.44 48.08 46.86
N ASN A 589 16.91 47.33 47.89
CA ASN A 589 18.16 47.33 48.71
C ASN A 589 18.38 46.03 49.54
N ASN A 590 19.66 45.78 49.91
CA ASN A 590 20.24 45.15 51.15
C ASN A 590 20.04 43.63 51.45
N ASN A 591 20.99 42.83 51.97
CA ASN A 591 22.18 43.06 52.83
C ASN A 591 23.19 41.85 52.81
N GLN A 592 24.51 42.18 52.92
CA GLN A 592 25.65 41.54 53.65
C GLN A 592 26.05 40.06 53.42
N ALA A 593 27.27 39.76 52.89
CA ALA A 593 28.61 39.59 53.53
C ALA A 593 28.91 38.10 53.87
N GLN A 594 30.09 37.46 53.73
CA GLN A 594 31.47 37.79 53.33
C GLN A 594 32.26 36.45 53.11
N GLN A 595 33.22 36.46 52.16
CA GLN A 595 34.55 35.80 52.16
C GLN A 595 34.75 34.26 52.01
N GLN A 596 34.95 33.80 50.76
CA GLN A 596 36.20 33.28 50.09
C GLN A 596 37.47 32.91 50.93
N PRO A 597 38.54 32.26 50.35
CA PRO A 597 38.65 31.29 49.21
C PRO A 597 39.79 30.20 49.31
N ARG A 598 39.86 29.35 48.25
CA ARG A 598 41.04 28.89 47.46
C ARG A 598 41.97 27.72 47.88
N ALA A 599 42.08 26.77 46.93
CA ALA A 599 43.29 26.27 46.21
C ALA A 599 43.78 24.82 46.44
N GLU A 600 43.91 24.12 45.30
CA GLU A 600 44.64 22.88 44.94
C GLU A 600 46.18 22.96 45.24
N PRO A 601 47.05 21.90 45.16
CA PRO A 601 47.10 20.80 44.16
C PRO A 601 47.71 19.43 44.62
N ALA A 602 48.19 18.63 43.65
CA ALA A 602 48.32 17.16 43.58
C ALA A 602 49.58 16.44 44.14
N SER A 603 49.42 15.10 44.30
CA SER A 603 50.31 13.96 43.91
C SER A 603 51.00 13.04 44.97
N ASN A 604 50.93 11.72 44.65
CA ASN A 604 51.75 10.52 44.98
C ASN A 604 51.58 9.70 46.29
N GLN A 605 50.98 8.49 46.20
CA GLN A 605 51.53 7.10 46.30
C GLN A 605 51.56 6.53 47.76
N VAL A 606 51.28 5.25 48.13
CA VAL A 606 51.54 3.89 47.59
C VAL A 606 50.59 2.83 48.27
N ALA A 607 50.35 1.67 47.61
CA ALA A 607 50.06 0.29 48.10
C ALA A 607 48.62 -0.07 48.58
N ALA A 608 47.98 -1.22 48.29
CA ALA A 608 48.38 -2.51 47.69
C ALA A 608 47.16 -3.36 47.22
N MET A 609 47.44 -4.27 46.27
CA MET A 609 46.88 -5.63 46.05
C MET A 609 45.55 -5.90 45.30
N ILE A 610 45.75 -6.64 44.19
CA ILE A 610 44.91 -7.41 43.25
C ILE A 610 45.17 -8.91 43.60
N PRO A 611 44.27 -9.92 43.40
CA PRO A 611 43.97 -10.36 42.03
C PRO A 611 42.59 -10.94 41.65
N GLU A 612 42.28 -10.72 40.37
CA GLU A 612 41.42 -11.52 39.48
C GLU A 612 41.99 -12.94 39.29
N PHE A 613 41.19 -13.91 38.83
CA PHE A 613 41.51 -14.67 37.61
C PHE A 613 40.33 -15.47 37.06
N ASN A 614 40.21 -15.40 35.73
CA ASN A 614 39.41 -16.20 34.79
C ASN A 614 39.74 -17.71 34.79
N ILE A 615 38.90 -18.54 34.15
CA ILE A 615 39.19 -19.28 32.87
C ILE A 615 38.25 -20.51 32.64
N ARG A 616 37.58 -20.48 31.47
CA ARG A 616 37.24 -21.48 30.42
C ARG A 616 37.11 -23.03 30.62
N ILE A 617 35.99 -23.52 30.03
CA ILE A 617 35.77 -24.57 28.96
C ILE A 617 36.04 -26.08 29.25
N VAL A 618 35.16 -26.90 28.64
CA VAL A 618 35.22 -28.34 28.21
C VAL A 618 34.47 -29.26 29.17
N ALA A 619 33.72 -30.30 28.81
CA ALA A 619 32.88 -30.75 27.68
C ALA A 619 32.27 -32.10 28.13
N GLU A 620 31.25 -32.57 27.40
CA GLU A 620 30.82 -33.97 27.22
C GLU A 620 30.04 -34.72 28.33
N ASN A 621 28.87 -35.21 27.88
CA ASN A 621 28.27 -36.55 28.03
C ASN A 621 27.96 -37.01 29.49
N THR A 622 26.80 -37.60 29.81
CA THR A 622 26.13 -38.73 29.16
C THR A 622 24.76 -38.94 29.84
N GLU A 623 23.78 -39.34 29.02
CA GLU A 623 22.68 -40.30 29.22
C GLU A 623 22.02 -40.58 30.59
N ASP A 624 20.69 -40.67 30.49
CA ASP A 624 19.79 -41.66 31.09
C ASP A 624 19.59 -41.69 32.62
N SER A 625 18.34 -41.45 33.06
CA SER A 625 17.32 -42.51 33.08
C SER A 625 16.27 -42.24 34.18
N THR A 626 15.01 -42.17 33.72
CA THR A 626 13.81 -42.85 34.23
C THR A 626 13.37 -42.83 35.71
N ALA A 627 12.04 -42.74 35.80
CA ALA A 627 11.14 -43.43 36.74
C ALA A 627 10.83 -42.69 38.05
N GLU A 628 9.59 -42.19 38.18
CA GLU A 628 8.49 -42.83 38.95
C GLU A 628 8.69 -42.64 40.46
N SER A 629 7.70 -42.39 41.32
CA SER A 629 6.25 -42.34 41.23
C SER A 629 5.76 -41.80 42.57
N SER A 630 4.66 -41.04 42.51
CA SER A 630 3.47 -41.20 43.35
C SER A 630 3.43 -40.85 44.85
N SER A 631 2.27 -40.26 45.17
CA SER A 631 1.50 -40.28 46.42
C SER A 631 1.94 -39.26 47.48
N SER A 632 1.13 -38.42 48.14
CA SER A 632 -0.31 -38.14 48.32
C SER A 632 -0.46 -37.76 49.80
N GLY A 633 -1.18 -36.69 50.14
CA GLY A 633 -1.47 -36.41 51.56
C GLY A 633 -2.18 -35.08 51.80
N ARG A 634 -3.51 -35.17 51.92
CA ARG A 634 -4.51 -34.10 52.18
C ARG A 634 -4.34 -33.32 53.50
N ARG A 635 -4.91 -32.10 53.53
CA ARG A 635 -5.79 -31.48 54.57
C ARG A 635 -6.19 -30.07 54.03
N GLU A 636 -7.42 -29.74 53.62
CA GLU A 636 -8.76 -29.67 54.25
C GLU A 636 -9.04 -28.39 55.08
N ARG A 637 -10.22 -27.77 54.82
CA ARG A 637 -10.99 -26.69 55.51
C ARG A 637 -10.71 -25.22 55.13
N ASP A 638 -11.68 -24.29 55.08
CA ASP A 638 -13.16 -24.27 55.20
C ASP A 638 -13.68 -22.86 54.84
N GLY A 639 -14.98 -22.75 54.51
CA GLY A 639 -15.84 -21.56 54.70
C GLY A 639 -16.04 -20.65 53.48
N GLY A 640 -17.23 -20.16 53.10
CA GLY A 640 -18.57 -20.16 53.71
C GLY A 640 -19.49 -19.23 52.90
N ILE A 641 -20.81 -19.35 53.10
CA ILE A 641 -21.95 -18.96 52.23
C ILE A 641 -22.64 -17.64 52.70
N VAL A 642 -22.91 -16.70 51.76
CA VAL A 642 -24.15 -15.91 51.38
C VAL A 642 -24.93 -15.10 52.48
N PRO A 643 -25.43 -13.84 52.24
CA PRO A 643 -26.75 -13.56 51.60
C PRO A 643 -26.89 -12.30 50.69
N GLU A 644 -27.97 -12.33 49.88
CA GLU A 644 -28.52 -11.31 48.96
C GLU A 644 -28.95 -9.98 49.63
N TRP A 645 -29.18 -8.91 48.83
CA TRP A 645 -30.48 -8.27 48.56
C TRP A 645 -30.36 -7.23 47.42
N SER A 646 -31.46 -7.05 46.69
CA SER A 646 -31.70 -6.38 45.39
C SER A 646 -31.72 -4.84 45.37
N GLY A 647 -31.51 -4.23 44.18
CA GLY A 647 -31.98 -2.85 43.88
C GLY A 647 -31.46 -2.17 42.58
N TYR A 648 -32.16 -2.41 41.46
CA TYR A 648 -32.41 -1.60 40.24
C TYR A 648 -31.46 -0.52 39.65
N SER A 649 -31.25 -0.65 38.31
CA SER A 649 -31.19 0.36 37.20
C SER A 649 -30.01 1.35 37.18
N GLU A 650 -29.25 1.61 36.11
CA GLU A 650 -29.51 1.65 34.66
C GLU A 650 -28.24 1.18 33.88
N GLN A 651 -28.40 0.37 32.83
CA GLN A 651 -27.33 0.05 31.88
C GLN A 651 -27.67 0.64 30.51
N PHE A 652 -26.80 1.54 30.03
CA PHE A 652 -26.65 1.82 28.61
C PHE A 652 -26.02 0.59 27.96
N ALA A 653 -26.77 -0.11 27.12
CA ALA A 653 -26.27 -1.22 26.32
C ALA A 653 -25.54 -0.68 25.08
N SER A 654 -24.25 -0.94 25.04
CA SER A 654 -23.42 -0.97 23.84
C SER A 654 -23.67 -2.29 23.09
N GLU A 655 -24.15 -2.24 21.85
CA GLU A 655 -24.19 -3.42 20.97
C GLU A 655 -22.95 -3.48 20.08
N GLU A 656 -22.14 -4.51 20.30
CA GLU A 656 -21.15 -5.04 19.37
C GLU A 656 -21.77 -6.12 18.48
N ASN A 657 -21.29 -6.16 17.24
CA ASN A 657 -20.97 -7.32 16.40
C ASN A 657 -21.65 -8.67 16.67
N GLY A 658 -22.36 -9.17 15.67
CA GLY A 658 -22.69 -10.58 15.53
C GLY A 658 -23.18 -10.95 14.13
N MET A 659 -22.26 -11.34 13.24
CA MET A 659 -22.60 -12.28 12.17
C MET A 659 -22.56 -13.68 12.76
N GLY A 660 -23.71 -14.36 12.77
CA GLY A 660 -23.84 -15.75 13.16
C GLY A 660 -25.15 -16.30 12.62
N GLY A 661 -25.08 -17.07 11.54
CA GLY A 661 -26.20 -17.82 11.00
C GLY A 661 -26.46 -19.08 11.82
N GLY A 662 -27.73 -19.31 12.18
CA GLY A 662 -28.21 -20.52 12.84
C GLY A 662 -29.74 -20.57 12.79
N SER A 663 -30.26 -21.44 11.94
CA SER A 663 -31.68 -21.66 11.62
C SER A 663 -32.53 -22.13 12.81
N THR A 664 -33.72 -21.54 12.99
CA THR A 664 -34.94 -22.26 13.42
C THR A 664 -36.25 -21.48 13.15
N THR A 665 -37.09 -22.10 12.30
CA THR A 665 -38.58 -22.18 12.33
C THR A 665 -39.51 -20.97 12.12
N SER A 666 -40.31 -21.08 11.04
CA SER A 666 -41.77 -20.82 10.92
C SER A 666 -42.23 -19.35 10.94
N SER A 667 -43.12 -18.81 10.10
CA SER A 667 -44.12 -19.30 9.12
C SER A 667 -44.84 -18.07 8.50
N TYR A 668 -45.57 -18.28 7.38
CA TYR A 668 -46.60 -17.41 6.74
C TYR A 668 -46.07 -16.33 5.78
N LEU A 669 -46.52 -16.12 4.54
CA LEU A 669 -47.61 -16.60 3.66
C LEU A 669 -47.07 -16.57 2.20
N GLN A 670 -47.17 -17.62 1.38
CA GLN A 670 -48.30 -18.16 0.60
C GLN A 670 -48.66 -17.42 -0.70
N ASN A 671 -48.64 -18.22 -1.78
CA ASN A 671 -49.37 -18.17 -3.06
C ASN A 671 -48.74 -17.36 -4.20
N HIS A 672 -48.70 -17.82 -5.46
CA HIS A 672 -48.94 -19.10 -6.14
C HIS A 672 -48.56 -18.81 -7.61
N HIS A 673 -47.84 -19.68 -8.32
CA HIS A 673 -48.26 -20.15 -9.65
C HIS A 673 -47.38 -21.30 -10.15
N GLU A 674 -48.08 -22.29 -10.66
CA GLU A 674 -47.69 -23.64 -11.06
C GLU A 674 -46.84 -23.67 -12.33
N ILE A 675 -45.94 -24.67 -12.43
CA ILE A 675 -45.70 -25.37 -13.70
C ILE A 675 -45.57 -26.88 -13.42
N LEU A 676 -46.41 -27.65 -14.13
CA LEU A 676 -46.36 -29.11 -14.24
C LEU A 676 -45.00 -29.59 -14.76
N ASN A 677 -44.44 -30.64 -14.12
CA ASN A 677 -43.36 -31.43 -14.70
C ASN A 677 -43.82 -32.86 -15.00
N TRP A 678 -43.51 -33.31 -16.21
CA TRP A 678 -43.76 -34.65 -16.73
C TRP A 678 -42.63 -35.63 -16.36
N ARG A 679 -43.03 -36.88 -16.08
CA ARG A 679 -42.23 -38.14 -16.05
C ARG A 679 -41.32 -38.29 -14.82
N ARG A 680 -41.29 -39.42 -14.09
CA ARG A 680 -41.42 -40.84 -14.47
C ARG A 680 -41.84 -41.64 -13.23
N LEU A 681 -42.89 -42.44 -13.37
CA LEU A 681 -43.25 -43.52 -12.45
C LEU A 681 -42.31 -44.71 -12.67
N SER A 682 -41.83 -45.30 -11.57
CA SER A 682 -41.36 -46.67 -11.54
C SER A 682 -41.98 -47.38 -10.34
N GLN A 683 -42.43 -48.61 -10.59
CA GLN A 683 -42.59 -49.72 -9.65
C GLN A 683 -43.93 -49.88 -8.92
N THR A 684 -44.72 -50.78 -9.52
CA THR A 684 -45.35 -51.97 -8.90
C THR A 684 -46.18 -51.79 -7.63
N GLY A 685 -47.47 -52.10 -7.75
CA GLY A 685 -48.39 -52.33 -6.64
C GLY A 685 -49.78 -51.83 -6.96
#